data_AF-A0A933NGX8-F1
#
_entry.id   AF-A0A933NGX8-F1
#
_cell.length_a   1.000
_cell.length_b   1.000
_cell.length_c   1.000
_cell.angle_alpha   90.00
_cell.angle_beta   90.00
_cell.angle_gamma   90.00
#
_symmetry.space_group_name_H-M   'P 1'
#
loop_
_entity.id
_entity.type
_entity.pdbx_description
1 polymer ?
#
loop_
_entity_poly.entity_id
_entity_poly.type
_entity_poly.pdbx_seq_one_letter_code
_entity_poly.pdbx_strand_id
1 'polypeptide(L)'
;MRRLDSGRLSGILAGALVALVGLAQAPWNPILDRLEFDHLVRITRNLPPELDSPVAVVGLDDRAVRALSATTAPGFDRAAFARLVESISAAGPRVLAVDVLFREPRDAAGDESLARAIAGAPGAVIAAAWRSGQTQQQRVLLEPMRALSSRGIAIGVTNTWADADGVVRHLALVQTHDGNELPHMALEAARRYLGTTSTSVSGSLLVLAGPAGVRRVPIEPRTSTLLVPYAGRDRFKIVPASDLLENGPRREAAREKLKGKLVLVGATGNALGDLHLTPHGAPYGRPALVPGVLILAHAAEGIITGKLVGELGDTVSFVLLLGAVAAVSLLFAVFSPLFAFIGLAGIVGALWLACSISFEAGTLLGGLRLLSAVGATCVVCLIVRWVELYGLHARTLRWSGWDWLDRSGPEPGTSGVAAIVSLGSRDLARSGWRRSTPELAAALESLLRVGGDLEESGACVELDGPSRLLAVFGLRRGEPNCPVAACTAVRGAMTDLTVRWSAIVHAGPVTAGRLGAGRRRWSVFLGPEVELARRLISMADEYGVGLLVTDPVRQQCGEGFTFREIDRLRAGDRVFAVHELVGLEEALTDPFRALVEAYDSALQRYYRMDWVGARDDFYRALEIVPDDGPSRLMLTRVEAFRTQAPPEGWAGARTIVDG
;
A
#
# COMPACT_ATOMS: atom_id res chain seq x y z
N MET A 1 -10.69 -17.04 15.02
CA MET A 1 -10.48 -16.65 13.61
C MET A 1 -11.81 -16.18 13.04
N ARG A 2 -11.97 -14.88 12.75
CA ARG A 2 -13.19 -14.34 12.12
C ARG A 2 -13.32 -14.95 10.72
N ARG A 3 -14.49 -15.48 10.34
CA ARG A 3 -14.76 -15.88 8.96
C ARG A 3 -14.57 -14.65 8.07
N LEU A 4 -13.65 -14.73 7.12
CA LEU A 4 -13.47 -13.73 6.07
C LEU A 4 -14.78 -13.66 5.28
N ASP A 5 -15.42 -12.51 5.30
CA ASP A 5 -16.63 -12.26 4.54
C ASP A 5 -16.29 -12.29 3.05
N SER A 6 -16.84 -13.26 2.31
CA SER A 6 -16.48 -13.56 0.92
C SER A 6 -16.76 -12.39 -0.01
N GLY A 7 -17.74 -11.53 0.33
CA GLY A 7 -18.03 -10.29 -0.39
C GLY A 7 -16.92 -9.23 -0.26
N ARG A 8 -16.30 -9.13 0.92
CA ARG A 8 -15.20 -8.18 1.16
C ARG A 8 -13.94 -8.55 0.39
N LEU A 9 -13.57 -9.83 0.45
CA LEU A 9 -12.37 -10.33 -0.22
C LEU A 9 -12.49 -10.21 -1.75
N SER A 10 -13.66 -10.52 -2.31
CA SER A 10 -13.92 -10.39 -3.75
C SER A 10 -13.89 -8.95 -4.24
N GLY A 11 -14.44 -7.99 -3.48
CA GLY A 11 -14.37 -6.56 -3.79
C GLY A 11 -12.94 -6.01 -3.78
N ILE A 12 -12.14 -6.38 -2.78
CA ILE A 12 -10.72 -6.00 -2.70
C ILE A 12 -9.95 -6.60 -3.89
N LEU A 13 -10.10 -7.89 -4.15
CA LEU A 13 -9.38 -8.58 -5.24
C LEU A 13 -9.75 -8.05 -6.62
N ALA A 14 -11.02 -7.73 -6.87
CA ALA A 14 -11.46 -7.18 -8.15
C ALA A 14 -10.88 -5.77 -8.39
N GLY A 15 -10.92 -4.89 -7.38
CA GLY A 15 -10.35 -3.55 -7.50
C GLY A 15 -8.81 -3.58 -7.62
N ALA A 16 -8.16 -4.49 -6.89
CA ALA A 16 -6.73 -4.71 -6.94
C ALA A 16 -6.28 -5.23 -8.33
N LEU A 17 -7.07 -6.11 -8.95
CA LEU A 17 -6.82 -6.61 -10.31
C LEU A 17 -6.96 -5.50 -11.36
N VAL A 18 -7.97 -4.63 -11.24
CA VAL A 18 -8.12 -3.47 -12.15
C VAL A 18 -6.94 -2.51 -12.01
N ALA A 19 -6.50 -2.22 -10.78
CA ALA A 19 -5.32 -1.40 -10.53
C ALA A 19 -4.05 -2.03 -11.11
N LEU A 20 -3.88 -3.35 -10.95
CA LEU A 20 -2.76 -4.12 -11.48
C LEU A 20 -2.69 -4.05 -13.02
N VAL A 21 -3.81 -4.25 -13.71
CA VAL A 21 -3.87 -4.18 -15.18
C VAL A 21 -3.59 -2.76 -15.67
N GLY A 22 -4.18 -1.75 -15.02
CA GLY A 22 -3.94 -0.34 -15.36
C GLY A 22 -2.48 0.08 -15.18
N LEU A 23 -1.82 -0.41 -14.13
CA LEU A 23 -0.42 -0.10 -13.86
C LEU A 23 0.55 -0.90 -14.74
N ALA A 24 0.27 -2.16 -15.03
CA ALA A 24 1.10 -2.96 -15.92
C ALA A 24 1.18 -2.34 -17.32
N GLN A 25 0.11 -1.69 -17.78
CA GLN A 25 0.01 -1.03 -19.08
C GLN A 25 0.33 0.48 -19.04
N ALA A 26 0.78 1.00 -17.89
CA ALA A 26 0.93 2.43 -17.74
C ALA A 26 2.11 2.99 -18.56
N PRO A 27 1.89 4.08 -19.32
CA PRO A 27 2.93 4.66 -20.18
C PRO A 27 4.09 5.29 -19.39
N TRP A 28 3.92 5.54 -18.10
CA TRP A 28 4.94 6.08 -17.20
C TRP A 28 5.86 5.02 -16.60
N ASN A 29 5.63 3.72 -16.84
CA ASN A 29 6.50 2.66 -16.31
C ASN A 29 7.99 2.84 -16.63
N PRO A 30 8.39 3.17 -17.88
CA PRO A 30 9.80 3.42 -18.20
C PRO A 30 10.37 4.64 -17.47
N ILE A 31 9.53 5.62 -17.09
CA ILE A 31 9.98 6.79 -16.33
C ILE A 31 10.35 6.36 -14.90
N LEU A 32 9.55 5.49 -14.28
CA LEU A 32 9.83 4.95 -12.95
C LEU A 32 11.12 4.14 -12.94
N ASP A 33 11.35 3.29 -13.95
CA ASP A 33 12.59 2.50 -14.05
C ASP A 33 13.83 3.38 -14.19
N ARG A 34 13.75 4.47 -14.97
CA ARG A 34 14.84 5.47 -15.10
C ARG A 34 15.12 6.20 -13.79
N LEU A 35 14.07 6.62 -13.07
CA LEU A 35 14.20 7.30 -11.78
C LEU A 35 14.83 6.37 -10.73
N GLU A 36 14.44 5.10 -10.73
CA GLU A 36 15.00 4.08 -9.86
C GLU A 36 16.48 3.86 -10.17
N PHE A 37 16.81 3.67 -11.45
CA PHE A 37 18.20 3.51 -11.90
C PHE A 37 19.06 4.70 -11.46
N ASP A 38 18.61 5.93 -11.70
CA ASP A 38 19.33 7.14 -11.32
C ASP A 38 19.54 7.23 -9.81
N HIS A 39 18.50 6.93 -9.03
CA HIS A 39 18.58 6.96 -7.58
C HIS A 39 19.56 5.89 -7.08
N LEU A 40 19.45 4.65 -7.56
CA LEU A 40 20.31 3.54 -7.17
C LEU A 40 21.77 3.82 -7.53
N VAL A 41 22.08 4.30 -8.73
CA VAL A 41 23.44 4.71 -9.13
C VAL A 41 24.02 5.73 -8.13
N ARG A 42 23.23 6.73 -7.71
CA ARG A 42 23.68 7.77 -6.78
C ARG A 42 23.97 7.27 -5.37
N ILE A 43 23.19 6.30 -4.87
CA ILE A 43 23.30 5.84 -3.48
C ILE A 43 24.19 4.61 -3.30
N THR A 44 24.26 3.71 -4.29
CA THR A 44 25.01 2.44 -4.19
C THR A 44 26.39 2.54 -4.83
N ARG A 45 26.50 3.19 -5.99
CA ARG A 45 27.73 3.20 -6.80
C ARG A 45 28.64 4.41 -6.60
N ASN A 46 28.49 5.09 -5.47
CA ASN A 46 29.43 6.10 -4.99
C ASN A 46 30.70 5.44 -4.41
N LEU A 47 31.27 4.49 -5.15
CA LEU A 47 32.52 3.81 -4.82
C LEU A 47 33.64 4.86 -4.72
N PRO A 48 34.51 4.79 -3.70
CA PRO A 48 35.74 5.57 -3.71
C PRO A 48 36.53 5.26 -5.00
N PRO A 49 37.25 6.24 -5.57
CA PRO A 49 37.98 6.06 -6.83
C PRO A 49 38.94 4.87 -6.70
N GLU A 50 38.60 3.77 -7.35
CA GLU A 50 39.39 2.54 -7.33
C GLU A 50 40.64 2.79 -8.18
N LEU A 51 41.81 2.77 -7.53
CA LEU A 51 43.10 3.15 -8.10
C LEU A 51 43.56 2.25 -9.27
N ASP A 52 42.89 1.11 -9.49
CA ASP A 52 43.25 0.05 -10.45
C ASP A 52 42.16 -0.27 -11.49
N SER A 53 41.49 0.76 -12.04
CA SER A 53 40.63 0.53 -13.22
C SER A 53 41.44 -0.08 -14.39
N PRO A 54 40.92 -1.11 -15.10
CA PRO A 54 41.53 -1.64 -16.32
C PRO A 54 41.43 -0.66 -17.50
N VAL A 55 40.69 0.44 -17.33
CA VAL A 55 40.50 1.49 -18.33
C VAL A 55 41.22 2.77 -17.88
N ALA A 56 41.92 3.41 -18.81
CA ALA A 56 42.48 4.74 -18.64
C ALA A 56 41.97 5.66 -19.76
N VAL A 57 41.81 6.93 -19.43
CA VAL A 57 41.33 7.94 -20.38
C VAL A 57 42.44 8.95 -20.61
N VAL A 58 42.87 9.09 -21.86
CA VAL A 58 43.74 10.18 -22.31
C VAL A 58 42.84 11.28 -22.83
N GLY A 59 42.69 12.32 -22.01
CA GLY A 59 41.81 13.44 -22.28
C GLY A 59 42.48 14.46 -23.21
N LEU A 60 41.84 14.77 -24.33
CA LEU A 60 42.19 15.92 -25.17
C LEU A 60 41.80 17.20 -24.44
N ASP A 61 42.71 17.65 -23.57
CA ASP A 61 42.60 18.89 -22.79
C ASP A 61 42.86 20.11 -23.67
N ASP A 62 42.44 21.30 -23.23
CA ASP A 62 42.52 22.51 -24.05
C ASP A 62 43.97 22.83 -24.51
N ARG A 63 44.99 22.43 -23.74
CA ARG A 63 46.41 22.57 -24.12
C ARG A 63 46.77 21.61 -25.25
N ALA A 64 46.36 20.35 -25.18
CA ALA A 64 46.57 19.38 -26.26
C ALA A 64 45.82 19.80 -27.52
N VAL A 65 44.57 20.24 -27.40
CA VAL A 65 43.79 20.71 -28.56
C VAL A 65 44.53 21.84 -29.27
N ARG A 66 45.06 22.83 -28.54
CA ARG A 66 45.87 23.89 -29.15
C ARG A 66 47.16 23.37 -29.81
N ALA A 67 47.86 22.44 -29.15
CA ALA A 67 49.10 21.87 -29.66
C ALA A 67 48.91 20.94 -30.88
N LEU A 68 47.75 20.30 -30.98
CA LEU A 68 47.41 19.33 -32.03
C LEU A 68 46.58 19.92 -33.16
N SER A 69 46.07 21.14 -33.03
CA SER A 69 45.25 21.78 -34.06
C SER A 69 46.10 22.15 -35.28
N ALA A 70 45.59 21.85 -36.47
CA ALA A 70 46.20 22.31 -37.71
C ALA A 70 46.04 23.82 -37.84
N THR A 71 47.10 24.51 -38.24
CA THR A 71 47.11 25.97 -38.41
C THR A 71 46.42 26.42 -39.71
N THR A 72 46.26 25.50 -40.66
CA THR A 72 45.79 25.79 -42.02
C THR A 72 44.34 25.36 -42.28
N ALA A 73 43.74 24.54 -41.42
CA ALA A 73 42.36 24.06 -41.60
C ALA A 73 41.73 23.53 -40.28
N PRO A 74 40.41 23.61 -40.08
CA PRO A 74 39.74 23.22 -38.83
C PRO A 74 39.90 21.74 -38.49
N GLY A 75 40.53 21.38 -37.37
CA GLY A 75 40.71 19.97 -36.94
C GLY A 75 42.16 19.64 -36.59
N PHE A 76 42.43 18.38 -36.24
CA PHE A 76 43.76 17.97 -35.78
C PHE A 76 44.77 17.75 -36.92
N ASP A 77 45.99 18.23 -36.71
CA ASP A 77 47.18 17.93 -37.50
C ASP A 77 47.52 16.43 -37.39
N ARG A 78 47.60 15.76 -38.54
CA ARG A 78 47.68 14.29 -38.62
C ARG A 78 49.01 13.76 -38.13
N ALA A 79 50.11 14.44 -38.47
CA ALA A 79 51.45 14.08 -38.01
C ALA A 79 51.62 14.31 -36.51
N ALA A 80 51.05 15.39 -35.95
CA ALA A 80 51.06 15.67 -34.52
C ALA A 80 50.24 14.65 -33.73
N PHE A 81 49.05 14.28 -34.24
CA PHE A 81 48.24 13.24 -33.62
C PHE A 81 48.91 11.86 -33.72
N ALA A 82 49.61 11.56 -34.81
CA ALA A 82 50.41 10.34 -34.94
C ALA A 82 51.47 10.23 -33.83
N ARG A 83 52.19 11.33 -33.52
CA ARG A 83 53.16 11.37 -32.41
C ARG A 83 52.51 11.13 -31.04
N LEU A 84 51.28 11.62 -30.83
CA LEU A 84 50.52 11.32 -29.62
C LEU A 84 50.22 9.81 -29.53
N VAL A 85 49.71 9.22 -30.61
CA VAL A 85 49.41 7.78 -30.69
C VAL A 85 50.67 6.95 -30.44
N GLU A 86 51.81 7.29 -31.05
CA GLU A 86 53.09 6.63 -30.79
C GLU A 86 53.53 6.77 -29.33
N SER A 87 53.34 7.95 -28.74
CA SER A 87 53.67 8.21 -27.33
C SER A 87 52.86 7.32 -26.38
N ILE A 88 51.57 7.14 -26.68
CA ILE A 88 50.64 6.27 -25.94
C ILE A 88 51.00 4.80 -26.16
N SER A 89 51.21 4.37 -27.41
CA SER A 89 51.56 2.99 -27.76
C SER A 89 52.88 2.56 -27.10
N ALA A 90 53.87 3.46 -27.01
CA ALA A 90 55.11 3.22 -26.29
C ALA A 90 54.94 2.98 -24.78
N ALA A 91 53.82 3.39 -24.18
CA ALA A 91 53.48 3.10 -22.79
C ALA A 91 53.07 1.63 -22.57
N GLY A 92 52.82 0.87 -23.65
CA GLY A 92 52.39 -0.52 -23.61
C GLY A 92 50.94 -0.73 -23.16
N PRO A 93 49.93 -0.03 -23.72
CA PRO A 93 48.53 -0.35 -23.46
C PRO A 93 48.18 -1.72 -24.05
N ARG A 94 47.13 -2.37 -23.53
CA ARG A 94 46.60 -3.62 -24.09
C ARG A 94 45.72 -3.37 -25.30
N VAL A 95 44.96 -2.27 -25.26
CA VAL A 95 44.10 -1.81 -26.35
C VAL A 95 44.16 -0.30 -26.42
N LEU A 96 44.28 0.26 -27.62
CA LEU A 96 44.13 1.70 -27.88
C LEU A 96 42.83 1.95 -28.67
N ALA A 97 41.93 2.75 -28.10
CA ALA A 97 40.70 3.19 -28.75
C ALA A 97 40.70 4.72 -28.89
N VAL A 98 40.57 5.21 -30.12
CA VAL A 98 40.66 6.64 -30.44
C VAL A 98 39.27 7.15 -30.81
N ASP A 99 38.64 7.85 -29.87
CA ASP A 99 37.36 8.56 -29.99
C ASP A 99 37.55 9.93 -30.65
N VAL A 100 38.07 9.90 -31.87
CA VAL A 100 38.24 11.08 -32.72
C VAL A 100 37.87 10.72 -34.15
N LEU A 101 36.94 11.47 -34.73
CA LEU A 101 36.44 11.22 -36.08
C LEU A 101 37.36 11.83 -37.13
N PHE A 102 38.11 10.97 -37.82
CA PHE A 102 38.98 11.35 -38.93
C PHE A 102 38.35 10.99 -40.27
N ARG A 103 37.42 11.82 -40.78
CA ARG A 103 36.60 11.49 -41.95
C ARG A 103 37.25 11.76 -43.30
N GLU A 104 37.83 12.94 -43.43
CA GLU A 104 38.36 13.42 -44.71
C GLU A 104 39.88 13.35 -44.70
N PRO A 105 40.49 12.85 -45.80
CA PRO A 105 41.93 12.94 -45.99
C PRO A 105 42.34 14.41 -46.10
N ARG A 106 43.56 14.72 -45.66
CA ARG A 106 44.13 16.07 -45.67
C ARG A 106 45.46 16.10 -46.39
N ASP A 107 46.51 15.70 -45.68
CA ASP A 107 47.87 15.63 -46.19
C ASP A 107 48.27 14.16 -46.25
N ALA A 108 48.63 13.68 -47.45
CA ALA A 108 48.86 12.26 -47.67
C ALA A 108 49.94 11.69 -46.72
N ALA A 109 51.03 12.44 -46.50
CA ALA A 109 52.13 12.01 -45.63
C ALA A 109 51.71 11.90 -44.15
N GLY A 110 50.95 12.86 -43.63
CA GLY A 110 50.45 12.85 -42.25
C GLY A 110 49.31 11.85 -42.06
N ASP A 111 48.40 11.70 -43.02
CA ASP A 111 47.37 10.67 -43.00
C ASP A 111 48.00 9.26 -42.98
N GLU A 112 49.04 9.03 -43.80
CA GLU A 112 49.82 7.78 -43.76
C GLU A 112 50.58 7.60 -42.44
N SER A 113 51.13 8.68 -41.88
CA SER A 113 51.81 8.63 -40.57
C SER A 113 50.83 8.23 -39.47
N LEU A 114 49.64 8.83 -39.46
CA LEU A 114 48.59 8.54 -38.50
C LEU A 114 48.06 7.11 -38.66
N ALA A 115 47.82 6.69 -39.91
CA ALA A 115 47.37 5.33 -40.20
C ALA A 115 48.38 4.28 -39.75
N ARG A 116 49.68 4.50 -39.98
CA ARG A 116 50.74 3.61 -39.49
C ARG A 116 50.82 3.59 -37.97
N ALA A 117 50.74 4.76 -37.32
CA ALA A 117 50.78 4.85 -35.86
C ALA A 117 49.61 4.10 -35.21
N ILE A 118 48.39 4.24 -35.74
CA ILE A 118 47.20 3.54 -35.23
C ILE A 118 47.27 2.05 -35.55
N ALA A 119 47.65 1.65 -36.77
CA ALA A 119 47.77 0.23 -37.13
C ALA A 119 48.83 -0.51 -36.30
N GLY A 120 49.89 0.18 -35.89
CA GLY A 120 50.92 -0.35 -35.00
C GLY A 120 50.52 -0.39 -33.52
N ALA A 121 49.39 0.23 -33.15
CA ALA A 121 48.93 0.24 -31.77
C ALA A 121 48.27 -1.09 -31.36
N PRO A 122 48.48 -1.56 -30.13
CA PRO A 122 47.85 -2.79 -29.64
C PRO A 122 46.33 -2.71 -29.71
N GLY A 123 45.69 -3.68 -30.36
CA GLY A 123 44.23 -3.81 -30.38
C GLY A 123 43.48 -2.60 -30.94
N ALA A 124 44.08 -1.79 -31.82
CA ALA A 124 43.56 -0.50 -32.27
C ALA A 124 42.05 -0.48 -32.66
N VAL A 125 41.31 0.49 -32.12
CA VAL A 125 39.92 0.81 -32.46
C VAL A 125 39.81 2.30 -32.82
N ILE A 126 39.10 2.63 -33.90
CA ILE A 126 38.91 4.01 -34.37
C ILE A 126 37.43 4.38 -34.42
N ALA A 127 37.13 5.66 -34.16
CA ALA A 127 35.76 6.17 -34.16
C ALA A 127 35.12 6.16 -35.55
N ALA A 128 33.89 5.69 -35.60
CA ALA A 128 32.88 6.07 -36.57
C ALA A 128 31.69 6.67 -35.82
N ALA A 129 30.86 7.46 -36.51
CA ALA A 129 29.67 8.02 -35.88
C ALA A 129 28.54 8.22 -36.88
N TRP A 130 27.30 8.07 -36.43
CA TRP A 130 26.11 8.48 -37.13
C TRP A 130 25.92 9.98 -37.03
N ARG A 131 25.64 10.61 -38.17
CA ARG A 131 25.05 11.95 -38.20
C ARG A 131 23.54 11.82 -38.33
N SER A 132 22.80 12.38 -37.38
CA SER A 132 21.34 12.49 -37.53
C SER A 132 21.00 13.52 -38.60
N GLY A 133 20.24 13.12 -39.62
CA GLY A 133 19.46 14.04 -40.45
C GLY A 133 18.15 14.44 -39.77
N GLN A 134 17.29 15.19 -40.47
CA GLN A 134 16.00 15.64 -39.93
C GLN A 134 14.94 14.53 -39.84
N THR A 135 15.17 13.37 -40.46
CA THR A 135 14.30 12.19 -40.41
C THR A 135 15.08 10.92 -40.09
N GLN A 136 14.41 9.91 -39.52
CA GLN A 136 15.01 8.63 -39.09
C GLN A 136 15.66 7.84 -40.26
N GLN A 137 15.22 8.11 -41.50
CA GLN A 137 15.79 7.56 -42.74
C GLN A 137 17.03 8.30 -43.26
N GLN A 138 17.43 9.43 -42.65
CA GLN A 138 18.59 10.24 -43.06
C GLN A 138 19.81 10.05 -42.15
N ARG A 139 19.96 8.88 -41.51
CA ARG A 139 21.18 8.57 -40.74
C ARG A 139 22.31 8.22 -41.70
N VAL A 140 23.32 9.08 -41.77
CA VAL A 140 24.52 8.83 -42.58
C VAL A 140 25.63 8.37 -41.65
N LEU A 141 26.22 7.21 -41.93
CA LEU A 141 27.40 6.75 -41.22
C LEU A 141 28.60 7.59 -41.66
N LEU A 142 29.25 8.21 -40.68
CA LEU A 142 30.50 8.92 -40.85
C LEU A 142 31.64 7.94 -40.58
N GLU A 143 32.12 7.32 -41.65
CA GLU A 143 33.24 6.41 -41.60
C GLU A 143 34.58 7.17 -41.45
N PRO A 144 35.58 6.55 -40.82
CA PRO A 144 36.94 7.06 -40.87
C PRO A 144 37.46 7.05 -42.33
N MET A 145 38.44 7.90 -42.61
CA MET A 145 39.09 7.98 -43.91
C MET A 145 39.67 6.62 -44.31
N ARG A 146 39.68 6.31 -45.61
CA ARG A 146 40.11 5.00 -46.14
C ARG A 146 41.46 4.51 -45.63
N ALA A 147 42.42 5.41 -45.37
CA ALA A 147 43.72 5.06 -44.82
C ALA A 147 43.64 4.37 -43.45
N LEU A 148 42.59 4.66 -42.67
CA LEU A 148 42.32 4.09 -41.35
C LEU A 148 41.44 2.83 -41.40
N SER A 149 40.98 2.42 -42.58
CA SER A 149 40.21 1.18 -42.78
C SER A 149 41.10 -0.03 -43.11
N SER A 150 42.38 0.03 -42.71
CA SER A 150 43.38 -1.01 -43.01
C SER A 150 43.27 -2.23 -42.09
N ARG A 151 43.88 -3.35 -42.52
CA ARG A 151 43.85 -4.63 -41.80
C ARG A 151 44.53 -4.49 -40.43
N GLY A 152 43.75 -4.61 -39.35
CA GLY A 152 44.25 -4.53 -37.97
C GLY A 152 43.53 -3.48 -37.11
N ILE A 153 42.99 -2.43 -37.75
CA ILE A 153 42.21 -1.39 -37.09
C ILE A 153 40.73 -1.79 -37.11
N ALA A 154 40.10 -1.89 -35.94
CA ALA A 154 38.64 -2.04 -35.89
C ALA A 154 37.94 -0.69 -35.90
N ILE A 155 36.73 -0.65 -36.45
CA ILE A 155 35.85 0.51 -36.41
C ILE A 155 34.84 0.32 -35.28
N GLY A 156 34.63 1.36 -34.49
CA GLY A 156 33.65 1.37 -33.41
C GLY A 156 32.78 2.63 -33.47
N VAL A 157 31.46 2.45 -33.44
CA VAL A 157 30.51 3.57 -33.40
C VAL A 157 30.55 4.24 -32.03
N THR A 158 30.58 5.58 -31.96
CA THR A 158 30.74 6.32 -30.69
C THR A 158 29.48 7.05 -30.22
N ASN A 159 28.39 7.01 -31.00
CA ASN A 159 27.16 7.74 -30.66
C ASN A 159 26.54 7.30 -29.34
N THR A 160 26.41 8.27 -28.44
CA THR A 160 25.51 8.21 -27.30
C THR A 160 24.15 8.80 -27.67
N TRP A 161 23.09 8.20 -27.14
CA TRP A 161 21.72 8.67 -27.35
C TRP A 161 21.14 8.99 -25.98
N ALA A 162 20.69 10.23 -25.82
CA ALA A 162 19.98 10.62 -24.61
C ALA A 162 18.57 10.02 -24.61
N ASP A 163 18.10 9.64 -23.43
CA ASP A 163 16.69 9.34 -23.20
C ASP A 163 15.85 10.62 -23.41
N ALA A 164 14.51 10.49 -23.35
CA ALA A 164 13.59 11.61 -23.58
C ALA A 164 13.79 12.83 -22.64
N ASP A 165 14.46 12.63 -21.50
CA ASP A 165 14.80 13.66 -20.52
C ASP A 165 16.21 14.27 -20.71
N GLY A 166 16.92 13.89 -21.78
CA GLY A 166 18.25 14.40 -22.09
C GLY A 166 19.39 13.65 -21.39
N VAL A 167 19.09 12.67 -20.54
CA VAL A 167 20.10 11.90 -19.78
C VAL A 167 20.50 10.65 -20.55
N VAL A 168 21.81 10.37 -20.63
CA VAL A 168 22.33 9.17 -21.28
C VAL A 168 22.37 8.02 -20.25
N ARG A 169 21.47 7.04 -20.39
CA ARG A 169 21.46 5.81 -19.56
C ARG A 169 21.79 4.56 -20.37
N HIS A 170 21.50 4.59 -21.66
CA HIS A 170 21.59 3.45 -22.55
C HIS A 170 22.66 3.64 -23.62
N LEU A 171 23.34 2.55 -23.97
CA LEU A 171 24.35 2.52 -25.04
C LEU A 171 24.05 1.38 -26.01
N ALA A 172 23.76 1.70 -27.27
CA ALA A 172 23.51 0.71 -28.31
C ALA A 172 24.81 -0.02 -28.67
N LEU A 173 24.97 -1.25 -28.20
CA LEU A 173 26.22 -2.01 -28.31
C LEU A 173 26.45 -2.57 -29.72
N VAL A 174 25.38 -2.90 -30.44
CA VAL A 174 25.41 -3.40 -31.81
C VAL A 174 24.39 -2.62 -32.63
N GLN A 175 24.81 -2.08 -33.76
CA GLN A 175 23.98 -1.30 -34.67
C GLN A 175 24.11 -1.86 -36.09
N THR A 176 23.05 -1.81 -36.88
CA THR A 176 23.06 -2.37 -38.24
C THR A 176 23.14 -1.27 -39.29
N HIS A 177 24.05 -1.39 -40.26
CA HIS A 177 24.16 -0.51 -41.42
C HIS A 177 24.33 -1.35 -42.69
N ASP A 178 23.44 -1.18 -43.67
CA ASP A 178 23.48 -1.90 -44.95
C ASP A 178 23.63 -3.43 -44.81
N GLY A 179 22.99 -3.99 -43.78
CA GLY A 179 23.05 -5.42 -43.44
C GLY A 179 24.27 -5.84 -42.61
N ASN A 180 25.23 -4.95 -42.37
CA ASN A 180 26.40 -5.22 -41.54
C ASN A 180 26.19 -4.77 -40.09
N GLU A 181 26.62 -5.61 -39.15
CA GLU A 181 26.66 -5.25 -37.73
C GLU A 181 27.92 -4.44 -37.42
N LEU A 182 27.72 -3.22 -36.94
CA LEU A 182 28.75 -2.32 -36.47
C LEU A 182 28.72 -2.28 -34.93
N PRO A 183 29.81 -2.68 -34.26
CA PRO A 183 29.86 -2.62 -32.81
C PRO A 183 30.04 -1.17 -32.34
N HIS A 184 29.53 -0.89 -31.16
CA HIS A 184 29.91 0.31 -30.43
C HIS A 184 31.40 0.26 -30.05
N MET A 185 32.07 1.40 -30.01
CA MET A 185 33.50 1.47 -29.65
C MET A 185 33.77 0.83 -28.29
N ALA A 186 32.95 1.11 -27.28
CA ALA A 186 33.08 0.48 -25.96
C ALA A 186 33.00 -1.05 -26.01
N LEU A 187 32.11 -1.61 -26.85
CA LEU A 187 31.99 -3.07 -27.03
C LEU A 187 33.24 -3.63 -27.71
N GLU A 188 33.66 -3.06 -28.84
CA GLU A 188 34.80 -3.56 -29.61
C GLU A 188 36.11 -3.43 -28.84
N ALA A 189 36.31 -2.32 -28.14
CA ALA A 189 37.46 -2.10 -27.27
C ALA A 189 37.52 -3.12 -26.13
N ALA A 190 36.38 -3.39 -25.47
CA ALA A 190 36.30 -4.42 -24.43
C ALA A 190 36.49 -5.84 -25.00
N ARG A 191 35.92 -6.14 -26.17
CA ARG A 191 36.07 -7.43 -26.87
C ARG A 191 37.53 -7.75 -27.14
N ARG A 192 38.28 -6.76 -27.66
CA ARG A 192 39.73 -6.85 -27.91
C ARG A 192 40.53 -6.94 -26.62
N TYR A 193 40.16 -6.18 -25.59
CA TYR A 193 40.83 -6.24 -24.29
C TYR A 193 40.69 -7.65 -23.67
N LEU A 194 39.50 -8.25 -23.75
CA LEU A 194 39.25 -9.60 -23.26
C LEU A 194 39.83 -10.71 -24.17
N GLY A 195 40.26 -10.37 -25.40
CA GLY A 195 40.72 -11.35 -26.38
C GLY A 195 39.61 -12.27 -26.89
N THR A 196 38.37 -11.77 -26.95
CA THR A 196 37.20 -12.56 -27.39
C THR A 196 37.07 -12.58 -28.92
N THR A 197 36.68 -13.73 -29.47
CA THR A 197 36.68 -14.00 -30.92
C THR A 197 35.28 -14.14 -31.50
N SER A 198 34.27 -14.37 -30.66
CA SER A 198 32.87 -14.50 -31.08
C SER A 198 31.97 -13.58 -30.26
N THR A 199 31.01 -12.97 -30.95
CA THR A 199 29.91 -12.18 -30.38
C THR A 199 28.62 -12.81 -30.86
N SER A 200 27.68 -13.06 -29.94
CA SER A 200 26.34 -13.56 -30.28
C SER A 200 25.30 -12.94 -29.36
N VAL A 201 24.08 -12.77 -29.86
CA VAL A 201 22.94 -12.28 -29.07
C VAL A 201 22.01 -13.46 -28.78
N SER A 202 21.65 -13.63 -27.50
CA SER A 202 20.75 -14.68 -27.02
C SER A 202 19.77 -14.09 -26.02
N GLY A 203 18.55 -13.77 -26.48
CA GLY A 203 17.54 -13.11 -25.66
C GLY A 203 18.03 -11.74 -25.17
N SER A 204 18.02 -11.53 -23.85
CA SER A 204 18.49 -10.31 -23.18
C SER A 204 19.99 -10.31 -22.84
N LEU A 205 20.76 -11.21 -23.47
CA LEU A 205 22.19 -11.33 -23.23
C LEU A 205 22.97 -11.25 -24.54
N LEU A 206 24.00 -10.41 -24.55
CA LEU A 206 25.07 -10.44 -25.53
C LEU A 206 26.23 -11.26 -24.94
N VAL A 207 26.64 -12.30 -25.66
CA VAL A 207 27.65 -13.25 -25.22
C VAL A 207 28.92 -13.04 -26.02
N LEU A 208 30.00 -12.67 -25.32
CA LEU A 208 31.35 -12.57 -25.85
C LEU A 208 32.14 -13.81 -25.43
N ALA A 209 32.58 -14.61 -26.39
CA ALA A 209 33.33 -15.83 -26.14
C ALA A 209 34.75 -15.75 -26.70
N GLY A 210 35.73 -16.26 -25.96
CA GLY A 210 37.12 -16.36 -26.39
C GLY A 210 37.93 -17.33 -25.55
N PRO A 211 39.24 -17.42 -25.80
CA PRO A 211 40.14 -18.32 -25.07
C PRO A 211 40.19 -18.06 -23.56
N ALA A 212 39.98 -16.79 -23.16
CA ALA A 212 39.98 -16.38 -21.76
C ALA A 212 38.64 -16.65 -21.03
N GLY A 213 37.62 -17.17 -21.73
CA GLY A 213 36.32 -17.51 -21.17
C GLY A 213 35.14 -16.82 -21.87
N VAL A 214 34.00 -16.78 -21.18
CA VAL A 214 32.74 -16.23 -21.69
C VAL A 214 32.29 -15.05 -20.83
N ARG A 215 32.07 -13.89 -21.45
CA ARG A 215 31.48 -12.71 -20.82
C ARG A 215 30.04 -12.55 -21.31
N ARG A 216 29.11 -12.46 -20.36
CA ARG A 216 27.70 -12.17 -20.61
C ARG A 216 27.42 -10.71 -20.30
N VAL A 217 26.82 -10.00 -21.24
CA VAL A 217 26.49 -8.58 -21.15
C VAL A 217 24.97 -8.45 -21.24
N PRO A 218 24.28 -7.97 -20.20
CA PRO A 218 22.84 -7.75 -20.27
C PRO A 218 22.54 -6.62 -21.26
N ILE A 219 21.56 -6.87 -22.12
CA ILE A 219 21.09 -5.92 -23.14
C ILE A 219 19.57 -5.97 -23.23
N GLU A 220 18.98 -4.86 -23.64
CA GLU A 220 17.61 -4.86 -24.14
C GLU A 220 17.57 -5.59 -25.50
N PRO A 221 16.82 -6.70 -25.65
CA PRO A 221 16.86 -7.53 -26.85
C PRO A 221 16.54 -6.80 -28.15
N ARG A 222 15.61 -5.84 -28.12
CA ARG A 222 15.12 -5.17 -29.33
C ARG A 222 16.08 -4.12 -29.88
N THR A 223 16.80 -3.45 -29.00
CA THR A 223 17.68 -2.32 -29.33
C THR A 223 19.15 -2.64 -29.15
N SER A 224 19.48 -3.83 -28.61
CA SER A 224 20.84 -4.22 -28.22
C SER A 224 21.53 -3.16 -27.35
N THR A 225 20.76 -2.50 -26.49
CA THR A 225 21.26 -1.44 -25.62
C THR A 225 21.64 -1.97 -24.25
N LEU A 226 22.82 -1.55 -23.78
CA LEU A 226 23.31 -1.77 -22.43
C LEU A 226 22.90 -0.59 -21.52
N LEU A 227 22.43 -0.87 -20.31
CA LEU A 227 22.41 0.12 -19.23
C LEU A 227 23.85 0.43 -18.82
N VAL A 228 24.28 1.67 -19.06
CA VAL A 228 25.66 2.09 -18.79
C VAL A 228 25.91 1.92 -17.28
N PRO A 229 26.87 1.06 -16.88
CA PRO A 229 27.12 0.72 -15.50
C PRO A 229 27.94 1.81 -14.84
N TYR A 230 27.38 3.01 -14.74
CA TYR A 230 28.06 4.15 -14.19
C TYR A 230 28.60 3.82 -12.79
N ALA A 231 29.90 4.07 -12.61
CA ALA A 231 30.58 4.09 -11.33
C ALA A 231 30.86 5.55 -10.97
N GLY A 232 31.07 5.87 -9.69
CA GLY A 232 31.21 7.24 -9.17
C GLY A 232 31.94 8.24 -10.09
N ARG A 233 31.57 9.52 -10.01
CA ARG A 233 32.01 10.58 -10.96
C ARG A 233 33.52 10.62 -11.26
N ASP A 234 34.37 10.40 -10.25
CA ASP A 234 35.84 10.46 -10.37
C ASP A 234 36.48 9.08 -10.55
N ARG A 235 35.71 8.10 -11.09
CA ARG A 235 36.15 6.72 -11.30
C ARG A 235 37.44 6.62 -12.10
N PHE A 236 37.56 7.41 -13.17
CA PHE A 236 38.68 7.34 -14.10
C PHE A 236 39.68 8.46 -13.85
N LYS A 237 40.94 8.11 -13.66
CA LYS A 237 42.03 9.08 -13.71
C LYS A 237 42.25 9.51 -15.15
N ILE A 238 41.93 10.76 -15.46
CA ILE A 238 42.16 11.36 -16.77
C ILE A 238 43.63 11.77 -16.88
N VAL A 239 44.32 11.26 -17.90
CA VAL A 239 45.67 11.66 -18.27
C VAL A 239 45.56 12.76 -19.32
N PRO A 240 46.04 14.00 -19.07
CA PRO A 240 46.03 15.05 -20.08
C PRO A 240 46.89 14.62 -21.28
N ALA A 241 46.34 14.72 -22.49
CA ALA A 241 47.09 14.41 -23.71
C ALA A 241 48.31 15.33 -23.87
N SER A 242 48.24 16.55 -23.33
CA SER A 242 49.35 17.51 -23.36
C SER A 242 50.58 17.02 -22.59
N ASP A 243 50.40 16.26 -21.51
CA ASP A 243 51.51 15.67 -20.73
C ASP A 243 52.22 14.55 -21.51
N LEU A 244 51.58 13.96 -22.53
CA LEU A 244 52.17 12.90 -23.37
C LEU A 244 52.90 13.44 -24.60
N LEU A 245 52.70 14.72 -24.93
CA LEU A 245 53.34 15.40 -26.06
C LEU A 245 54.69 16.03 -25.67
N GLU A 246 54.84 16.46 -24.42
CA GLU A 246 56.06 17.09 -23.92
C GLU A 246 57.06 16.07 -23.41
N ASN A 247 58.35 16.28 -23.66
CA ASN A 247 59.38 15.43 -23.06
C ASN A 247 59.59 15.82 -21.59
N GLY A 248 59.80 14.82 -20.72
CA GLY A 248 60.15 15.05 -19.31
C GLY A 248 59.41 14.15 -18.33
N PRO A 249 59.53 14.42 -17.02
CA PRO A 249 59.01 13.55 -15.96
C PRO A 249 57.47 13.42 -15.99
N ARG A 250 56.76 14.42 -16.50
CA ARG A 250 55.29 14.35 -16.68
C ARG A 250 54.87 13.27 -17.68
N ARG A 251 55.63 13.11 -18.77
CA ARG A 251 55.38 12.08 -19.79
C ARG A 251 55.56 10.69 -19.23
N GLU A 252 56.63 10.45 -18.47
CA GLU A 252 56.88 9.14 -17.86
C GLU A 252 55.83 8.80 -16.80
N ALA A 253 55.43 9.78 -15.97
CA ALA A 253 54.33 9.60 -15.02
C ALA A 253 52.96 9.38 -15.70
N ALA A 254 52.74 9.97 -16.88
CA ALA A 254 51.55 9.75 -17.69
C ALA A 254 51.56 8.34 -18.30
N ARG A 255 52.68 7.91 -18.88
CA ARG A 255 52.85 6.58 -19.50
C ARG A 255 52.64 5.44 -18.52
N GLU A 256 53.15 5.56 -17.30
CA GLU A 256 52.98 4.52 -16.27
C GLU A 256 51.50 4.24 -15.97
N LYS A 257 50.64 5.26 -16.07
CA LYS A 257 49.19 5.11 -15.86
C LYS A 257 48.48 4.37 -16.99
N LEU A 258 49.10 4.20 -18.16
CA LEU A 258 48.50 3.61 -19.37
C LEU A 258 48.88 2.13 -19.57
N LYS A 259 49.94 1.68 -18.90
CA LYS A 259 50.53 0.36 -19.08
C LYS A 259 49.55 -0.77 -18.81
N GLY A 260 49.38 -1.68 -19.78
CA GLY A 260 48.50 -2.85 -19.70
C GLY A 260 47.00 -2.56 -19.72
N LYS A 261 46.59 -1.29 -19.86
CA LYS A 261 45.19 -0.87 -19.78
C LYS A 261 44.51 -0.80 -21.15
N LEU A 262 43.19 -0.76 -21.15
CA LEU A 262 42.42 -0.21 -22.26
C LEU A 262 42.55 1.33 -22.20
N VAL A 263 43.13 1.94 -23.22
CA VAL A 263 43.29 3.40 -23.29
C VAL A 263 42.28 3.99 -24.27
N LEU A 264 41.43 4.88 -23.77
CA LEU A 264 40.49 5.67 -24.57
C LEU A 264 41.04 7.08 -24.76
N VAL A 265 41.20 7.52 -26.00
CA VAL A 265 41.63 8.88 -26.34
C VAL A 265 40.41 9.66 -26.82
N GLY A 266 40.00 10.71 -26.11
CA GLY A 266 38.79 11.44 -26.49
C GLY A 266 38.70 12.82 -25.88
N ALA A 267 37.66 13.55 -26.27
CA ALA A 267 37.41 14.91 -25.83
C ALA A 267 37.15 14.98 -24.31
N THR A 268 37.92 15.81 -23.59
CA THR A 268 37.63 16.15 -22.19
C THR A 268 37.68 17.66 -21.92
N GLY A 269 38.30 18.44 -22.82
CA GLY A 269 38.31 19.90 -22.76
C GLY A 269 36.96 20.52 -23.18
N ASN A 270 36.64 21.66 -22.59
CA ASN A 270 35.38 22.38 -22.87
C ASN A 270 35.29 22.83 -24.34
N ALA A 271 36.43 23.02 -25.02
CA ALA A 271 36.49 23.49 -26.40
C ALA A 271 35.93 22.49 -27.44
N LEU A 272 35.79 21.20 -27.08
CA LEU A 272 35.34 20.15 -28.01
C LEU A 272 33.83 19.86 -27.93
N GLY A 273 33.13 20.36 -26.90
CA GLY A 273 31.66 20.34 -26.83
C GLY A 273 30.97 18.98 -26.64
N ASP A 274 31.72 17.89 -26.45
CA ASP A 274 31.17 16.54 -26.26
C ASP A 274 30.80 16.27 -24.80
N LEU A 275 29.77 16.95 -24.32
CA LEU A 275 29.33 16.97 -22.93
C LEU A 275 27.88 16.48 -22.81
N HIS A 276 27.64 15.51 -21.92
CA HIS A 276 26.36 14.82 -21.77
C HIS A 276 25.83 14.88 -20.35
N LEU A 277 24.50 14.84 -20.20
CA LEU A 277 23.87 14.60 -18.90
C LEU A 277 23.91 13.11 -18.59
N THR A 278 24.31 12.76 -17.37
CA THR A 278 24.35 11.37 -16.90
C THR A 278 23.64 11.27 -15.55
N PRO A 279 23.30 10.05 -15.08
CA PRO A 279 22.70 9.83 -13.76
C PRO A 279 23.48 10.43 -12.59
N HIS A 280 24.81 10.59 -12.76
CA HIS A 280 25.71 11.29 -11.82
C HIS A 280 25.53 12.82 -11.90
N GLY A 281 24.38 13.33 -11.45
CA GLY A 281 24.20 14.77 -11.19
C GLY A 281 25.03 15.24 -9.99
N ALA A 282 25.33 16.54 -9.90
CA ALA A 282 26.04 17.09 -8.74
C ALA A 282 25.24 16.87 -7.43
N PRO A 283 25.91 16.75 -6.26
CA PRO A 283 25.21 16.98 -5.01
C PRO A 283 24.59 18.38 -5.11
N TYR A 284 23.32 18.54 -4.72
CA TYR A 284 22.58 19.82 -4.75
C TYR A 284 21.99 20.27 -6.10
N GLY A 285 21.70 19.35 -7.03
CA GLY A 285 20.72 19.65 -8.10
C GLY A 285 21.22 20.53 -9.25
N ARG A 286 22.53 20.62 -9.48
CA ARG A 286 23.07 21.12 -10.75
C ARG A 286 23.38 19.95 -11.69
N PRO A 287 22.99 20.03 -12.98
CA PRO A 287 23.46 19.07 -13.97
C PRO A 287 24.98 19.15 -14.09
N ALA A 288 25.67 18.06 -13.72
CA ALA A 288 27.10 17.92 -13.99
C ALA A 288 27.24 17.26 -15.36
N LEU A 289 27.72 18.03 -16.34
CA LEU A 289 28.01 17.52 -17.66
C LEU A 289 29.24 16.61 -17.61
N VAL A 290 29.16 15.46 -18.28
CA VAL A 290 30.20 14.44 -18.33
C VAL A 290 30.70 14.31 -19.77
N PRO A 291 32.03 14.30 -20.02
CA PRO A 291 32.57 14.04 -21.34
C PRO A 291 32.12 12.69 -21.92
N GLY A 292 31.77 12.64 -23.21
CA GLY A 292 31.27 11.42 -23.87
C GLY A 292 32.23 10.24 -23.78
N VAL A 293 33.54 10.50 -23.85
CA VAL A 293 34.59 9.48 -23.66
C VAL A 293 34.53 8.78 -22.30
N LEU A 294 34.01 9.43 -21.25
CA LEU A 294 33.85 8.79 -19.94
C LEU A 294 32.64 7.83 -19.90
N ILE A 295 31.59 8.10 -20.69
CA ILE A 295 30.46 7.17 -20.86
C ILE A 295 30.95 5.88 -21.53
N LEU A 296 31.76 6.03 -22.59
CA LEU A 296 32.47 4.92 -23.25
C LEU A 296 33.34 4.14 -22.25
N ALA A 297 34.09 4.84 -21.39
CA ALA A 297 34.93 4.23 -20.36
C ALA A 297 34.13 3.42 -19.34
N HIS A 298 33.00 3.95 -18.84
CA HIS A 298 32.11 3.21 -17.93
C HIS A 298 31.54 1.96 -18.58
N ALA A 299 31.05 2.06 -19.82
CA ALA A 299 30.52 0.90 -20.54
C ALA A 299 31.61 -0.16 -20.78
N ALA A 300 32.80 0.24 -21.24
CA ALA A 300 33.90 -0.68 -21.49
C ALA A 300 34.40 -1.35 -20.19
N GLU A 301 34.59 -0.58 -19.11
CA GLU A 301 34.99 -1.11 -17.80
C GLU A 301 33.96 -2.12 -17.28
N GLY A 302 32.67 -1.81 -17.38
CA GLY A 302 31.60 -2.73 -16.99
C GLY A 302 31.63 -4.04 -17.77
N ILE A 303 31.83 -3.98 -19.09
CA ILE A 303 31.94 -5.19 -19.93
C ILE A 303 33.18 -6.00 -19.55
N ILE A 304 34.32 -5.35 -19.33
CA ILE A 304 35.59 -6.00 -18.96
C ILE A 304 35.47 -6.69 -17.61
N THR A 305 34.95 -5.98 -16.59
CA THR A 305 34.86 -6.47 -15.21
C THR A 305 33.67 -7.40 -14.99
N GLY A 306 32.62 -7.28 -15.79
CA GLY A 306 31.34 -7.96 -15.59
C GLY A 306 30.42 -7.28 -14.58
N LYS A 307 30.79 -6.11 -14.03
CA LYS A 307 29.97 -5.32 -13.10
C LYS A 307 28.87 -4.56 -13.87
N LEU A 308 27.92 -5.30 -14.43
CA LEU A 308 26.87 -4.82 -15.31
C LEU A 308 25.52 -4.78 -14.59
N VAL A 309 24.56 -4.01 -15.11
CA VAL A 309 23.17 -4.00 -14.63
C VAL A 309 22.27 -4.37 -15.80
N GLY A 310 21.41 -5.36 -15.59
CA GLY A 310 20.35 -5.73 -16.53
C GLY A 310 18.97 -5.43 -15.96
N GLU A 311 18.01 -5.21 -16.84
CA GLU A 311 16.61 -5.08 -16.46
C GLU A 311 15.98 -6.45 -16.22
N LEU A 312 15.07 -6.53 -15.26
CA LEU A 312 14.29 -7.73 -15.02
C LEU A 312 13.29 -7.93 -16.16
N GLY A 313 13.19 -9.15 -16.70
CA GLY A 313 12.26 -9.44 -17.79
C GLY A 313 10.79 -9.21 -17.39
N ASP A 314 9.99 -8.72 -18.34
CA ASP A 314 8.58 -8.33 -18.13
C ASP A 314 7.74 -9.37 -17.41
N THR A 315 7.96 -10.66 -17.69
CA THR A 315 7.22 -11.76 -17.04
C THR A 315 7.50 -11.82 -15.55
N VAL A 316 8.76 -11.71 -15.13
CA VAL A 316 9.12 -11.77 -13.72
C VAL A 316 8.63 -10.52 -13.00
N SER A 317 8.79 -9.35 -13.64
CA SER A 317 8.27 -8.07 -13.15
C SER A 317 6.75 -8.13 -12.93
N PHE A 318 6.00 -8.73 -13.85
CA PHE A 318 4.56 -8.93 -13.72
C PHE A 318 4.19 -9.86 -12.55
N VAL A 319 4.92 -10.96 -12.36
CA VAL A 319 4.71 -11.88 -11.23
C VAL A 319 4.98 -11.20 -9.88
N LEU A 320 6.06 -10.41 -9.78
CA LEU A 320 6.36 -9.63 -8.58
C LEU A 320 5.26 -8.60 -8.29
N LEU A 321 4.75 -7.94 -9.32
CA LEU A 321 3.67 -6.98 -9.20
C LEU A 321 2.38 -7.65 -8.72
N LEU A 322 2.04 -8.83 -9.24
CA LEU A 322 0.92 -9.64 -8.75
C LEU A 322 1.10 -10.05 -7.29
N GLY A 323 2.30 -10.50 -6.91
CA GLY A 323 2.63 -10.84 -5.52
C GLY A 323 2.48 -9.66 -4.56
N ALA A 324 2.96 -8.47 -4.96
CA ALA A 324 2.85 -7.26 -4.16
C ALA A 324 1.38 -6.83 -3.95
N VAL A 325 0.58 -6.88 -5.02
CA VAL A 325 -0.86 -6.57 -4.96
C VAL A 325 -1.60 -7.56 -4.06
N ALA A 326 -1.31 -8.85 -4.18
CA ALA A 326 -1.89 -9.89 -3.33
C ALA A 326 -1.51 -9.70 -1.85
N ALA A 327 -0.24 -9.40 -1.57
CA ALA A 327 0.24 -9.17 -0.20
C ALA A 327 -0.44 -7.98 0.47
N VAL A 328 -0.57 -6.84 -0.22
CA VAL A 328 -1.28 -5.66 0.30
C VAL A 328 -2.77 -5.96 0.49
N SER A 329 -3.40 -6.63 -0.46
CA SER A 329 -4.81 -7.01 -0.37
C SER A 329 -5.08 -7.91 0.85
N LEU A 330 -4.23 -8.92 1.07
CA LEU A 330 -4.32 -9.81 2.21
C LEU A 330 -4.09 -9.07 3.54
N LEU A 331 -3.12 -8.16 3.58
CA LEU A 331 -2.83 -7.34 4.75
C LEU A 331 -4.05 -6.52 5.17
N PHE A 332 -4.72 -5.86 4.22
CA PHE A 332 -5.93 -5.07 4.50
C PHE A 332 -7.19 -5.92 4.76
N ALA A 333 -7.24 -7.16 4.25
CA ALA A 333 -8.32 -8.10 4.53
C ALA A 333 -8.23 -8.70 5.94
N VAL A 334 -7.01 -8.92 6.46
CA VAL A 334 -6.78 -9.61 7.74
C VAL A 334 -6.65 -8.62 8.91
N PHE A 335 -6.00 -7.47 8.71
CA PHE A 335 -5.66 -6.55 9.79
C PHE A 335 -6.55 -5.29 9.84
N SER A 336 -6.58 -4.64 11.00
CA SER A 336 -7.17 -3.29 11.12
C SER A 336 -6.33 -2.28 10.32
N PRO A 337 -6.87 -1.10 9.94
CA PRO A 337 -6.15 -0.15 9.08
C PRO A 337 -4.83 0.27 9.69
N LEU A 338 -4.78 0.51 11.01
CA LEU A 338 -3.57 0.93 11.69
C LEU A 338 -2.45 -0.11 11.56
N PHE A 339 -2.75 -1.37 11.85
CA PHE A 339 -1.77 -2.45 11.72
C PHE A 339 -1.42 -2.74 10.26
N ALA A 340 -2.39 -2.58 9.34
CA ALA A 340 -2.13 -2.67 7.91
C ALA A 340 -1.17 -1.57 7.42
N PHE A 341 -1.25 -0.33 7.93
CA PHE A 341 -0.28 0.72 7.60
C PHE A 341 1.12 0.44 8.14
N ILE A 342 1.23 -0.10 9.35
CA ILE A 342 2.53 -0.51 9.92
C ILE A 342 3.13 -1.63 9.07
N GLY A 343 2.34 -2.65 8.72
CA GLY A 343 2.78 -3.72 7.83
C GLY A 343 3.18 -3.21 6.45
N LEU A 344 2.44 -2.25 5.90
CA LEU A 344 2.73 -1.61 4.62
C LEU A 344 4.09 -0.89 4.64
N ALA A 345 4.39 -0.13 5.70
CA ALA A 345 5.68 0.51 5.86
C ALA A 345 6.83 -0.52 5.90
N GLY A 346 6.61 -1.65 6.57
CA GLY A 346 7.53 -2.79 6.56
C GLY A 346 7.77 -3.37 5.16
N ILE A 347 6.69 -3.58 4.38
CA ILE A 347 6.78 -4.08 2.99
C ILE A 347 7.55 -3.09 2.11
N VAL A 348 7.26 -1.79 2.21
CA VAL A 348 7.96 -0.75 1.44
C VAL A 348 9.46 -0.74 1.77
N GLY A 349 9.81 -0.81 3.06
CA GLY A 349 11.21 -0.87 3.49
C GLY A 349 11.93 -2.14 3.00
N ALA A 350 11.30 -3.29 3.14
CA ALA A 350 11.85 -4.57 2.67
C ALA A 350 12.03 -4.60 1.14
N LEU A 351 11.07 -4.06 0.40
CA LEU A 351 11.14 -3.95 -1.05
C LEU A 351 12.29 -3.05 -1.49
N TRP A 352 12.46 -1.88 -0.85
CA TRP A 352 13.56 -0.98 -1.19
C TRP A 352 14.94 -1.57 -0.88
N LEU A 353 15.04 -2.30 0.24
CA LEU A 353 16.23 -3.07 0.58
C LEU A 353 16.52 -4.16 -0.48
N ALA A 354 15.50 -4.90 -0.91
CA ALA A 354 15.64 -5.89 -1.96
C ALA A 354 16.11 -5.26 -3.28
N CYS A 355 15.57 -4.10 -3.67
CA CYS A 355 16.02 -3.36 -4.86
C CYS A 355 17.49 -2.96 -4.76
N SER A 356 17.92 -2.48 -3.59
CA SER A 356 19.32 -2.10 -3.35
C SER A 356 20.27 -3.31 -3.47
N ILE A 357 19.90 -4.44 -2.86
CA ILE A 357 20.70 -5.69 -2.91
C ILE A 357 20.75 -6.24 -4.34
N SER A 358 19.61 -6.29 -5.04
CA SER A 358 19.55 -6.80 -6.41
C SER A 358 20.30 -5.93 -7.40
N PHE A 359 20.30 -4.61 -7.20
CA PHE A 359 21.06 -3.69 -8.04
C PHE A 359 22.58 -3.89 -7.92
N GLU A 360 23.07 -4.12 -6.69
CA GLU A 360 24.47 -4.50 -6.45
C GLU A 360 24.80 -5.87 -7.07
N ALA A 361 23.84 -6.80 -7.07
CA ALA A 361 23.94 -8.07 -7.79
C ALA A 361 23.79 -7.94 -9.32
N GLY A 362 23.59 -6.74 -9.86
CA GLY A 362 23.53 -6.46 -11.30
C GLY A 362 22.14 -6.59 -11.94
N THR A 363 21.06 -6.49 -11.15
CA THR A 363 19.68 -6.56 -11.64
C THR A 363 18.84 -5.38 -11.16
N LEU A 364 18.20 -4.67 -12.08
CA LEU A 364 17.22 -3.62 -11.80
C LEU A 364 15.83 -4.25 -11.65
N LEU A 365 15.26 -4.23 -10.43
CA LEU A 365 14.00 -4.91 -10.12
C LEU A 365 12.73 -4.17 -10.55
N GLY A 366 12.79 -2.86 -10.76
CA GLY A 366 11.58 -2.05 -10.97
C GLY A 366 10.81 -1.81 -9.66
N GLY A 367 11.52 -1.63 -8.55
CA GLY A 367 10.98 -1.27 -7.25
C GLY A 367 10.02 -0.09 -7.26
N LEU A 368 10.28 0.97 -8.02
CA LEU A 368 9.35 2.11 -8.09
C LEU A 368 8.02 1.75 -8.76
N ARG A 369 8.04 0.86 -9.75
CA ARG A 369 6.82 0.29 -10.36
C ARG A 369 6.05 -0.54 -9.34
N LEU A 370 6.73 -1.40 -8.59
CA LEU A 370 6.13 -2.19 -7.51
C LEU A 370 5.52 -1.29 -6.42
N LEU A 371 6.21 -0.22 -6.01
CA LEU A 371 5.70 0.73 -5.03
C LEU A 371 4.46 1.49 -5.53
N SER A 372 4.40 1.84 -6.82
CA SER A 372 3.19 2.43 -7.41
C SER A 372 1.99 1.50 -7.33
N ALA A 373 2.20 0.18 -7.53
CA ALA A 373 1.16 -0.84 -7.42
C ALA A 373 0.70 -1.06 -5.98
N VAL A 374 1.64 -1.06 -5.04
CA VAL A 374 1.37 -1.08 -3.61
C VAL A 374 0.51 0.14 -3.20
N GLY A 375 0.88 1.33 -3.66
CA GLY A 375 0.14 2.57 -3.39
C GLY A 375 -1.28 2.57 -3.96
N ALA A 376 -1.44 2.21 -5.23
CA ALA A 376 -2.77 2.13 -5.87
C ALA A 376 -3.67 1.09 -5.20
N THR A 377 -3.13 -0.09 -4.86
CA THR A 377 -3.88 -1.15 -4.16
C THR A 377 -4.32 -0.71 -2.77
N CYS A 378 -3.46 0.02 -2.05
CA CYS A 378 -3.80 0.60 -0.75
C CYS A 378 -5.00 1.56 -0.87
N VAL A 379 -5.00 2.46 -1.87
CA VAL A 379 -6.13 3.38 -2.13
C VAL A 379 -7.42 2.61 -2.41
N VAL A 380 -7.36 1.58 -3.26
CA VAL A 380 -8.52 0.72 -3.54
C VAL A 380 -9.05 0.05 -2.27
N CYS A 381 -8.17 -0.52 -1.44
CA CYS A 381 -8.57 -1.17 -0.18
C CYS A 381 -9.26 -0.18 0.77
N LEU A 382 -8.78 1.07 0.84
CA LEU A 382 -9.41 2.12 1.64
C LEU A 382 -10.78 2.52 1.11
N ILE A 383 -10.93 2.64 -0.22
CA ILE A 383 -12.22 2.95 -0.86
C ILE A 383 -13.23 1.85 -0.59
N VAL A 384 -12.88 0.57 -0.81
CA VAL A 384 -13.78 -0.57 -0.57
C VAL A 384 -14.26 -0.56 0.89
N ARG A 385 -13.34 -0.38 1.83
CA ARG A 385 -13.66 -0.32 3.26
C ARG A 385 -14.55 0.87 3.62
N TRP A 386 -14.32 2.01 2.99
CA TRP A 386 -15.16 3.19 3.19
C TRP A 386 -16.57 2.99 2.64
N VAL A 387 -16.70 2.42 1.43
CA VAL A 387 -18.00 2.11 0.80
C VAL A 387 -18.80 1.12 1.65
N GLU A 388 -18.17 0.07 2.18
CA GLU A 388 -18.83 -0.89 3.06
C GLU A 388 -19.40 -0.24 4.33
N LEU A 389 -18.58 0.55 5.03
CA LEU A 389 -19.00 1.22 6.26
C LEU A 389 -20.10 2.26 5.98
N TYR A 390 -19.94 3.04 4.92
CA TYR A 390 -20.95 4.02 4.51
C TYR A 390 -22.26 3.34 4.10
N GLY A 391 -22.18 2.21 3.40
CA GLY A 391 -23.34 1.41 3.02
C GLY A 391 -24.08 0.80 4.21
N LEU A 392 -23.38 0.39 5.27
CA LEU A 392 -24.00 -0.03 6.53
C LEU A 392 -24.69 1.14 7.23
N HIS A 393 -23.99 2.27 7.38
CA HIS A 393 -24.53 3.46 8.02
C HIS A 393 -25.75 4.05 7.29
N ALA A 394 -25.73 4.04 5.96
CA ALA A 394 -26.84 4.51 5.13
C ALA A 394 -28.07 3.59 5.22
N ARG A 395 -27.87 2.27 5.36
CA ARG A 395 -28.97 1.31 5.58
C ARG A 395 -29.61 1.51 6.94
N THR A 396 -28.83 1.69 8.00
CA THR A 396 -29.37 1.97 9.33
C THR A 396 -30.14 3.28 9.35
N LEU A 397 -29.60 4.39 8.82
CA LEU A 397 -30.30 5.69 8.81
C LEU A 397 -31.60 5.70 8.00
N ARG A 398 -31.78 4.76 7.07
CA ARG A 398 -32.99 4.61 6.25
C ARG A 398 -34.01 3.64 6.84
N TRP A 399 -33.66 2.93 7.91
CA TRP A 399 -34.57 1.98 8.52
C TRP A 399 -35.74 2.72 9.16
N SER A 400 -36.94 2.41 8.69
CA SER A 400 -38.19 2.91 9.28
C SER A 400 -39.26 1.83 9.18
N GLY A 401 -40.13 1.78 10.19
CA GLY A 401 -41.33 0.94 10.16
C GLY A 401 -42.39 1.43 9.17
N TRP A 402 -42.08 2.41 8.31
CA TRP A 402 -43.01 3.01 7.36
C TRP A 402 -43.59 1.97 6.40
N ASP A 403 -42.74 1.20 5.72
CA ASP A 403 -43.19 0.20 4.74
C ASP A 403 -43.93 -0.95 5.44
N TRP A 404 -43.64 -1.20 6.73
CA TRP A 404 -44.38 -2.15 7.54
C TRP A 404 -45.80 -1.63 7.84
N LEU A 405 -45.95 -0.37 8.26
CA LEU A 405 -47.24 0.29 8.52
C LEU A 405 -48.10 0.38 7.25
N ASP A 406 -47.48 0.68 6.10
CA ASP A 406 -48.17 0.75 4.81
C ASP A 406 -48.77 -0.61 4.40
N ARG A 407 -48.09 -1.71 4.72
CA ARG A 407 -48.54 -3.08 4.39
C ARG A 407 -49.52 -3.67 5.40
N SER A 408 -49.37 -3.33 6.69
CA SER A 408 -50.04 -4.01 7.82
C SER A 408 -51.24 -3.23 8.39
N GLY A 409 -51.30 -1.90 8.18
CA GLY A 409 -52.46 -1.03 8.33
C GLY A 409 -53.20 -0.95 9.68
N PRO A 410 -52.75 -0.11 10.64
CA PRO A 410 -53.66 0.54 11.59
C PRO A 410 -54.36 1.75 10.93
N GLU A 411 -55.67 1.92 11.13
CA GLU A 411 -56.39 3.12 10.66
C GLU A 411 -55.93 4.37 11.44
N PRO A 412 -55.90 5.58 10.85
CA PRO A 412 -55.53 6.81 11.57
C PRO A 412 -56.39 6.98 12.82
N GLY A 413 -55.76 7.04 14.00
CA GLY A 413 -56.46 7.18 15.28
C GLY A 413 -56.76 5.86 16.02
N THR A 414 -56.24 4.72 15.55
CA THR A 414 -56.31 3.48 16.34
C THR A 414 -55.42 3.56 17.57
N SER A 415 -56.05 3.72 18.74
CA SER A 415 -55.45 3.46 20.05
C SER A 415 -55.46 1.94 20.29
N GLY A 416 -54.33 1.28 20.09
CA GLY A 416 -54.15 -0.13 20.42
C GLY A 416 -53.33 -0.28 21.70
N VAL A 417 -53.64 -1.26 22.55
CA VAL A 417 -52.71 -1.66 23.62
C VAL A 417 -51.64 -2.52 22.97
N ALA A 418 -50.40 -2.05 22.94
CA ALA A 418 -49.28 -2.72 22.29
C ALA A 418 -48.20 -3.10 23.30
N ALA A 419 -47.50 -4.20 23.03
CA ALA A 419 -46.23 -4.48 23.67
C ALA A 419 -45.15 -3.62 23.00
N ILE A 420 -44.60 -2.68 23.78
CA ILE A 420 -43.58 -1.73 23.40
C ILE A 420 -42.25 -2.29 23.89
N VAL A 421 -41.36 -2.56 22.94
CA VAL A 421 -40.03 -3.06 23.20
C VAL A 421 -39.03 -1.96 22.96
N SER A 422 -38.31 -1.53 23.99
CA SER A 422 -37.11 -0.72 23.82
C SER A 422 -35.89 -1.61 24.03
N LEU A 423 -34.98 -1.60 23.09
CA LEU A 423 -33.73 -2.38 23.10
C LEU A 423 -32.57 -1.41 23.07
N GLY A 424 -31.60 -1.56 23.97
CA GLY A 424 -30.41 -0.72 24.00
C GLY A 424 -29.15 -1.54 24.14
N SER A 425 -28.07 -1.10 23.50
CA SER A 425 -26.75 -1.69 23.73
C SER A 425 -25.86 -0.75 24.54
N ARG A 426 -25.42 -1.24 25.71
CA ARG A 426 -24.47 -0.52 26.59
C ARG A 426 -23.15 -0.25 25.89
N ASP A 427 -22.70 -1.21 25.08
CA ASP A 427 -21.43 -1.14 24.37
C ASP A 427 -21.50 -0.11 23.22
N LEU A 428 -22.63 -0.04 22.50
CA LEU A 428 -22.89 0.96 21.47
C LEU A 428 -22.99 2.38 22.04
N ALA A 429 -23.73 2.56 23.13
CA ALA A 429 -23.91 3.87 23.76
C ALA A 429 -22.57 4.49 24.20
N ARG A 430 -21.64 3.67 24.72
CA ARG A 430 -20.30 4.10 25.18
C ARG A 430 -19.30 4.37 24.05
N SER A 431 -19.43 3.68 22.91
CA SER A 431 -18.50 3.85 21.78
C SER A 431 -18.66 5.20 21.06
N GLY A 432 -19.80 5.87 21.26
CA GLY A 432 -19.98 7.27 20.95
C GLY A 432 -19.85 7.64 19.49
N TRP A 433 -20.35 6.83 18.54
CA TRP A 433 -20.65 7.10 17.10
C TRP A 433 -19.61 7.85 16.23
N ARG A 434 -18.49 8.27 16.80
CA ARG A 434 -17.54 9.23 16.23
C ARG A 434 -16.30 8.53 15.66
N ARG A 435 -16.13 7.22 15.90
CA ARG A 435 -14.98 6.46 15.40
C ARG A 435 -15.46 5.33 14.48
N SER A 436 -15.00 5.36 13.25
CA SER A 436 -15.15 4.31 12.25
C SER A 436 -14.31 3.08 12.62
N THR A 437 -14.72 2.34 13.65
CA THR A 437 -14.03 1.13 14.11
C THR A 437 -14.72 -0.15 13.61
N PRO A 438 -14.01 -1.28 13.57
CA PRO A 438 -14.64 -2.59 13.37
C PRO A 438 -15.76 -2.88 14.38
N GLU A 439 -15.73 -2.27 15.56
CA GLU A 439 -16.80 -2.39 16.56
C GLU A 439 -18.07 -1.68 16.10
N LEU A 440 -17.97 -0.49 15.49
CA LEU A 440 -19.12 0.20 14.92
C LEU A 440 -19.79 -0.62 13.81
N ALA A 441 -19.02 -1.23 12.90
CA ALA A 441 -19.56 -2.07 11.85
C ALA A 441 -20.28 -3.31 12.41
N ALA A 442 -19.65 -4.04 13.33
CA ALA A 442 -20.25 -5.20 13.99
C ALA A 442 -21.52 -4.83 14.77
N ALA A 443 -21.55 -3.63 15.35
CA ALA A 443 -22.68 -3.15 16.10
C ALA A 443 -23.85 -2.68 15.21
N LEU A 444 -23.57 -2.04 14.07
CA LEU A 444 -24.59 -1.76 13.04
C LEU A 444 -25.15 -3.04 12.44
N GLU A 445 -24.31 -4.05 12.19
CA GLU A 445 -24.74 -5.39 11.75
C GLU A 445 -25.63 -6.06 12.80
N SER A 446 -25.25 -6.01 14.09
CA SER A 446 -26.07 -6.53 15.19
C SER A 446 -27.42 -5.82 15.28
N LEU A 447 -27.46 -4.50 15.11
CA LEU A 447 -28.70 -3.72 15.11
C LEU A 447 -29.60 -4.12 13.92
N LEU A 448 -29.02 -4.25 12.71
CA LEU A 448 -29.71 -4.71 11.49
C LEU A 448 -30.30 -6.12 11.65
N ARG A 449 -29.59 -7.02 12.33
CA ARG A 449 -30.09 -8.37 12.61
C ARG A 449 -31.28 -8.34 13.56
N VAL A 450 -31.10 -7.72 14.74
CA VAL A 450 -32.12 -7.69 15.80
C VAL A 450 -33.41 -7.06 15.31
N GLY A 451 -33.36 -5.91 14.64
CA GLY A 451 -34.59 -5.30 14.14
C GLY A 451 -35.24 -6.11 13.02
N GLY A 452 -34.47 -6.81 12.18
CA GLY A 452 -35.00 -7.69 11.13
C GLY A 452 -35.76 -8.88 11.73
N ASP A 453 -35.16 -9.55 12.71
CA ASP A 453 -35.76 -10.67 13.44
C ASP A 453 -37.10 -10.26 14.12
N LEU A 454 -37.16 -9.02 14.65
CA LEU A 454 -38.37 -8.45 15.25
C LEU A 454 -39.45 -8.11 14.22
N GLU A 455 -39.08 -7.57 13.06
CA GLU A 455 -40.02 -7.31 11.97
C GLU A 455 -40.62 -8.60 11.40
N GLU A 456 -39.79 -9.65 11.23
CA GLU A 456 -40.23 -10.99 10.84
C GLU A 456 -41.20 -11.59 11.87
N SER A 457 -40.98 -11.30 13.15
CA SER A 457 -41.88 -11.68 14.26
C SER A 457 -43.16 -10.84 14.34
N GLY A 458 -43.39 -9.92 13.39
CA GLY A 458 -44.62 -9.13 13.30
C GLY A 458 -44.59 -7.80 14.05
N ALA A 459 -43.43 -7.32 14.48
CA ALA A 459 -43.31 -5.98 15.08
C ALA A 459 -43.17 -4.89 14.02
N CYS A 460 -43.66 -3.69 14.33
CA CYS A 460 -43.24 -2.48 13.63
C CYS A 460 -42.01 -1.92 14.34
N VAL A 461 -40.85 -1.89 13.67
CA VAL A 461 -39.57 -1.48 14.26
C VAL A 461 -39.16 -0.10 13.76
N GLU A 462 -38.66 0.73 14.67
CA GLU A 462 -38.08 2.03 14.38
C GLU A 462 -36.81 2.26 15.20
N LEU A 463 -35.90 3.06 14.66
CA LEU A 463 -34.73 3.52 15.40
C LEU A 463 -35.11 4.53 16.48
N ASP A 464 -34.72 4.23 17.72
CA ASP A 464 -34.83 5.14 18.85
C ASP A 464 -33.46 5.75 19.17
N GLY A 465 -33.16 6.87 18.52
CA GLY A 465 -31.82 7.43 18.59
C GLY A 465 -30.80 6.46 17.97
N PRO A 466 -29.52 6.57 18.36
CA PRO A 466 -28.48 5.93 17.57
C PRO A 466 -28.25 4.46 18.00
N SER A 467 -28.45 4.12 19.27
CA SER A 467 -28.10 2.79 19.83
C SER A 467 -29.30 1.98 20.31
N ARG A 468 -30.52 2.42 20.00
CA ARG A 468 -31.74 1.74 20.46
C ARG A 468 -32.70 1.46 19.32
N LEU A 469 -33.48 0.41 19.51
CA LEU A 469 -34.62 0.06 18.67
C LEU A 469 -35.88 0.18 19.51
N LEU A 470 -36.93 0.73 18.90
CA LEU A 470 -38.28 0.68 19.40
C LEU A 470 -39.08 -0.27 18.51
N ALA A 471 -39.60 -1.36 19.06
CA ALA A 471 -40.47 -2.29 18.35
C ALA A 471 -41.86 -2.31 18.98
N VAL A 472 -42.90 -2.21 18.16
CA VAL A 472 -44.30 -2.16 18.62
C VAL A 472 -45.07 -3.34 18.03
N PHE A 473 -45.60 -4.19 18.90
CA PHE A 473 -46.39 -5.37 18.53
C PHE A 473 -47.90 -5.10 18.67
N GLY A 474 -48.73 -5.86 17.95
CA GLY A 474 -50.20 -5.77 18.08
C GLY A 474 -50.83 -4.59 17.33
N LEU A 475 -50.14 -4.04 16.32
CA LEU A 475 -50.66 -2.96 15.47
C LEU A 475 -51.47 -3.48 14.26
N ARG A 476 -51.45 -4.78 13.97
CA ARG A 476 -52.21 -5.40 12.88
C ARG A 476 -53.66 -5.62 13.26
N ARG A 477 -54.56 -5.43 12.29
CA ARG A 477 -56.00 -5.69 12.47
C ARG A 477 -56.26 -7.15 12.82
N GLY A 478 -56.98 -7.38 13.92
CA GLY A 478 -57.44 -8.71 14.33
C GLY A 478 -56.36 -9.58 15.01
N GLU A 479 -55.12 -9.11 15.12
CA GLU A 479 -54.11 -9.77 15.94
C GLU A 479 -54.35 -9.40 17.42
N PRO A 480 -54.58 -10.37 18.32
CA PRO A 480 -54.67 -10.08 19.74
C PRO A 480 -53.33 -9.51 20.23
N ASN A 481 -53.39 -8.46 21.04
CA ASN A 481 -52.22 -7.95 21.77
C ASN A 481 -51.58 -9.11 22.53
N CYS A 482 -50.34 -9.45 22.21
CA CYS A 482 -49.70 -10.64 22.74
C CYS A 482 -48.34 -10.29 23.35
N PRO A 483 -48.30 -9.88 24.62
CA PRO A 483 -47.06 -9.76 25.40
C PRO A 483 -46.16 -11.00 25.35
N VAL A 484 -46.76 -12.19 25.18
CA VAL A 484 -46.05 -13.47 24.93
C VAL A 484 -45.26 -13.45 23.63
N ALA A 485 -45.85 -12.96 22.53
CA ALA A 485 -45.17 -12.86 21.23
C ALA A 485 -43.99 -11.90 21.30
N ALA A 486 -44.17 -10.74 21.95
CA ALA A 486 -43.10 -9.78 22.17
C ALA A 486 -41.95 -10.37 23.00
N CYS A 487 -42.24 -11.03 24.13
CA CYS A 487 -41.22 -11.67 24.96
C CYS A 487 -40.46 -12.77 24.21
N THR A 488 -41.16 -13.57 23.41
CA THR A 488 -40.57 -14.65 22.61
C THR A 488 -39.65 -14.09 21.52
N ALA A 489 -40.14 -13.12 20.74
CA ALA A 489 -39.41 -12.49 19.65
C ALA A 489 -38.14 -11.80 20.14
N VAL A 490 -38.23 -11.04 21.23
CA VAL A 490 -37.09 -10.33 21.81
C VAL A 490 -36.03 -11.29 22.30
N ARG A 491 -36.41 -12.33 23.04
CA ARG A 491 -35.45 -13.33 23.51
C ARG A 491 -34.76 -14.06 22.34
N GLY A 492 -35.53 -14.40 21.30
CA GLY A 492 -35.00 -15.01 20.08
C GLY A 492 -33.99 -14.11 19.38
N ALA A 493 -34.37 -12.85 19.10
CA ALA A 493 -33.51 -11.87 18.44
C ALA A 493 -32.22 -11.58 19.23
N MET A 494 -32.28 -11.66 20.56
CA MET A 494 -31.15 -11.43 21.47
C MET A 494 -30.20 -12.63 21.64
N THR A 495 -30.50 -13.79 21.06
CA THR A 495 -29.67 -15.00 21.18
C THR A 495 -28.44 -14.92 20.26
N ASP A 496 -27.27 -15.41 20.67
CA ASP A 496 -26.04 -15.43 19.84
C ASP A 496 -25.63 -14.06 19.25
N LEU A 497 -25.73 -13.00 20.06
CA LEU A 497 -25.27 -11.67 19.67
C LEU A 497 -23.81 -11.42 20.07
N THR A 498 -23.09 -10.74 19.18
CA THR A 498 -21.70 -10.32 19.39
C THR A 498 -21.58 -9.10 20.32
N VAL A 499 -22.69 -8.43 20.59
CA VAL A 499 -22.81 -7.21 21.38
C VAL A 499 -23.86 -7.44 22.47
N ARG A 500 -23.65 -6.90 23.67
CA ARG A 500 -24.64 -7.00 24.76
C ARG A 500 -25.79 -6.04 24.54
N TRP A 501 -27.01 -6.57 24.62
CA TRP A 501 -28.27 -5.85 24.56
C TRP A 501 -29.03 -6.02 25.88
N SER A 502 -29.73 -4.97 26.25
CA SER A 502 -30.78 -5.02 27.25
C SER A 502 -32.09 -4.66 26.57
N ALA A 503 -33.19 -5.20 27.08
CA ALA A 503 -34.52 -4.99 26.55
C ALA A 503 -35.50 -4.67 27.66
N ILE A 504 -36.53 -3.91 27.34
CA ILE A 504 -37.74 -3.86 28.15
C ILE A 504 -38.98 -4.10 27.31
N VAL A 505 -39.92 -4.89 27.83
CA VAL A 505 -41.28 -5.03 27.29
C VAL A 505 -42.27 -4.37 28.24
N HIS A 506 -43.05 -3.44 27.71
CA HIS A 506 -44.13 -2.78 28.42
C HIS A 506 -45.42 -2.86 27.62
N ALA A 507 -46.57 -3.09 28.27
CA ALA A 507 -47.86 -3.17 27.60
C ALA A 507 -48.72 -1.95 27.95
N GLY A 508 -49.17 -1.23 26.94
CA GLY A 508 -49.99 -0.03 27.12
C GLY A 508 -50.51 0.54 25.81
N PRO A 509 -51.51 1.46 25.86
CA PRO A 509 -52.00 2.14 24.67
C PRO A 509 -50.90 2.90 23.92
N VAL A 510 -50.87 2.73 22.59
CA VAL A 510 -50.00 3.44 21.65
C VAL A 510 -50.82 4.05 20.51
N THR A 511 -50.39 5.23 20.08
CA THR A 511 -50.83 5.85 18.83
C THR A 511 -49.71 5.70 17.81
N ALA A 512 -49.94 4.91 16.77
CA ALA A 512 -49.00 4.78 15.65
C ALA A 512 -49.39 5.72 14.51
N GLY A 513 -48.41 6.36 13.90
CA GLY A 513 -48.58 7.33 12.83
C GLY A 513 -47.44 7.32 11.83
N ARG A 514 -47.61 8.12 10.78
CA ARG A 514 -46.64 8.31 9.69
C ARG A 514 -46.30 9.79 9.61
N LEU A 515 -45.01 10.11 9.56
CA LEU A 515 -44.52 11.48 9.40
C LEU A 515 -43.53 11.59 8.23
N GLY A 516 -43.72 12.61 7.39
CA GLY A 516 -42.82 12.93 6.28
C GLY A 516 -43.33 12.60 4.88
N ALA A 517 -42.53 12.91 3.86
CA ALA A 517 -42.86 12.74 2.44
C ALA A 517 -41.61 12.47 1.59
N GLY A 518 -41.79 11.89 0.41
CA GLY A 518 -40.69 11.65 -0.54
C GLY A 518 -39.68 10.63 0.00
N ARG A 519 -38.40 11.04 0.14
CA ARG A 519 -37.30 10.19 0.64
C ARG A 519 -37.10 10.25 2.17
N ARG A 520 -37.88 11.06 2.88
CA ARG A 520 -37.78 11.27 4.33
C ARG A 520 -39.10 10.87 4.97
N ARG A 521 -39.16 9.61 5.40
CA ARG A 521 -40.36 8.93 5.91
C ARG A 521 -40.02 8.28 7.22
N TRP A 522 -40.86 8.50 8.23
CA TRP A 522 -40.71 7.91 9.56
C TRP A 522 -42.06 7.38 10.04
N SER A 523 -42.05 6.19 10.64
CA SER A 523 -43.10 5.84 11.59
C SER A 523 -43.01 6.78 12.79
N VAL A 524 -44.10 6.96 13.52
CA VAL A 524 -44.08 7.69 14.79
C VAL A 524 -44.97 6.94 15.76
N PHE A 525 -44.44 6.68 16.95
CA PHE A 525 -45.20 6.08 18.05
C PHE A 525 -45.30 7.09 19.18
N LEU A 526 -46.52 7.46 19.53
CA LEU A 526 -46.82 8.46 20.57
C LEU A 526 -47.70 7.85 21.66
N GLY A 527 -47.50 8.31 22.88
CA GLY A 527 -48.32 7.96 24.04
C GLY A 527 -47.52 7.97 25.34
N PRO A 528 -48.17 8.18 26.50
CA PRO A 528 -47.50 8.14 27.80
C PRO A 528 -46.76 6.82 28.07
N GLU A 529 -47.31 5.71 27.59
CA GLU A 529 -46.75 4.37 27.79
C GLU A 529 -45.52 4.10 26.89
N VAL A 530 -45.46 4.73 25.71
CA VAL A 530 -44.25 4.73 24.87
C VAL A 530 -43.11 5.47 25.56
N GLU A 531 -43.41 6.64 26.11
CA GLU A 531 -42.42 7.43 26.84
C GLU A 531 -41.97 6.73 28.13
N LEU A 532 -42.89 6.05 28.82
CA LEU A 532 -42.54 5.22 29.96
C LEU A 532 -41.58 4.08 29.55
N ALA A 533 -41.88 3.34 28.47
CA ALA A 533 -41.01 2.27 27.99
C ALA A 533 -39.59 2.77 27.62
N ARG A 534 -39.50 3.92 26.95
CA ARG A 534 -38.23 4.58 26.59
C ARG A 534 -37.41 5.00 27.81
N ARG A 535 -38.06 5.41 28.90
CA ARG A 535 -37.37 5.73 30.16
C ARG A 535 -36.91 4.46 30.88
N LEU A 536 -37.75 3.44 30.90
CA LEU A 536 -37.49 2.20 31.62
C LEU A 536 -36.36 1.34 31.02
N ILE A 537 -35.97 1.52 29.76
CA ILE A 537 -34.80 0.80 29.20
C ILE A 537 -33.51 1.05 29.99
N SER A 538 -33.36 2.26 30.56
CA SER A 538 -32.24 2.59 31.44
C SER A 538 -32.23 1.75 32.71
N MET A 539 -33.40 1.31 33.18
CA MET A 539 -33.55 0.45 34.35
C MET A 539 -33.09 -0.97 34.06
N ALA A 540 -33.37 -1.52 32.87
CA ALA A 540 -32.84 -2.84 32.48
C ALA A 540 -31.31 -2.84 32.51
N ASP A 541 -30.70 -1.74 32.04
CA ASP A 541 -29.26 -1.55 32.11
C ASP A 541 -28.73 -1.46 33.55
N GLU A 542 -29.42 -0.70 34.40
CA GLU A 542 -29.02 -0.50 35.79
C GLU A 542 -29.13 -1.79 36.62
N TYR A 543 -30.24 -2.53 36.47
CA TYR A 543 -30.45 -3.82 37.13
C TYR A 543 -29.51 -4.91 36.63
N GLY A 544 -28.86 -4.73 35.47
CA GLY A 544 -27.97 -5.74 34.93
C GLY A 544 -28.70 -6.91 34.27
N VAL A 545 -29.97 -6.74 33.90
CA VAL A 545 -30.79 -7.81 33.31
C VAL A 545 -30.86 -7.70 31.79
N GLY A 546 -31.01 -8.85 31.12
CA GLY A 546 -31.15 -8.90 29.66
C GLY A 546 -32.53 -8.46 29.18
N LEU A 547 -33.59 -8.86 29.87
CA LEU A 547 -34.97 -8.59 29.48
C LEU A 547 -35.84 -8.27 30.69
N LEU A 548 -36.18 -6.99 30.84
CA LEU A 548 -37.09 -6.49 31.86
C LEU A 548 -38.53 -6.46 31.31
N VAL A 549 -39.52 -6.71 32.15
CA VAL A 549 -40.95 -6.62 31.80
C VAL A 549 -41.72 -5.93 32.91
N THR A 550 -42.77 -5.19 32.56
CA THR A 550 -43.67 -4.56 33.55
C THR A 550 -44.81 -5.49 33.98
N ASP A 551 -45.44 -5.25 35.13
CA ASP A 551 -46.59 -6.04 35.62
C ASP A 551 -47.68 -6.36 34.59
N PRO A 552 -48.14 -5.40 33.76
CA PRO A 552 -49.17 -5.70 32.76
C PRO A 552 -48.75 -6.77 31.74
N VAL A 553 -47.45 -6.83 31.41
CA VAL A 553 -46.87 -7.86 30.54
C VAL A 553 -46.84 -9.20 31.26
N ARG A 554 -46.33 -9.22 32.51
CA ARG A 554 -46.28 -10.43 33.34
C ARG A 554 -47.65 -11.08 33.50
N GLN A 555 -48.69 -10.30 33.76
CA GLN A 555 -50.06 -10.80 33.98
C GLN A 555 -50.68 -11.41 32.71
N GLN A 556 -50.26 -10.93 31.54
CA GLN A 556 -50.74 -11.41 30.24
C GLN A 556 -49.88 -12.56 29.69
N CYS A 557 -48.70 -12.80 30.27
CA CYS A 557 -47.87 -13.96 30.00
C CYS A 557 -48.30 -15.16 30.87
N GLY A 558 -48.62 -16.29 30.22
CA GLY A 558 -49.00 -17.53 30.90
C GLY A 558 -47.82 -18.25 31.58
N GLU A 559 -48.07 -19.47 32.07
CA GLU A 559 -47.12 -20.29 32.86
C GLU A 559 -45.90 -20.80 32.08
N GLY A 560 -45.82 -20.61 30.75
CA GLY A 560 -44.67 -21.04 29.94
C GLY A 560 -43.38 -20.23 30.16
N PHE A 561 -43.44 -19.16 30.95
CA PHE A 561 -42.31 -18.29 31.25
C PHE A 561 -42.08 -18.17 32.75
N THR A 562 -40.81 -18.22 33.15
CA THR A 562 -40.39 -17.91 34.52
C THR A 562 -40.03 -16.44 34.63
N PHE A 563 -40.65 -15.76 35.59
CA PHE A 563 -40.37 -14.37 35.90
C PHE A 563 -39.90 -14.20 37.34
N ARG A 564 -39.05 -13.21 37.57
CA ARG A 564 -38.58 -12.79 38.90
C ARG A 564 -38.93 -11.33 39.11
N GLU A 565 -39.71 -10.99 40.14
CA GLU A 565 -39.92 -9.58 40.53
C GLU A 565 -38.56 -9.00 40.93
N ILE A 566 -38.16 -7.88 40.33
CA ILE A 566 -36.84 -7.26 40.54
C ILE A 566 -36.97 -6.09 41.51
N ASP A 567 -37.94 -5.21 41.27
CA ASP A 567 -38.19 -4.02 42.07
C ASP A 567 -39.58 -3.44 41.80
N ARG A 568 -40.00 -2.47 42.62
CA ARG A 568 -41.17 -1.63 42.38
C ARG A 568 -40.72 -0.26 41.94
N LEU A 569 -41.28 0.23 40.84
CA LEU A 569 -40.97 1.54 40.30
C LEU A 569 -42.16 2.49 40.48
N ARG A 570 -41.85 3.77 40.69
CA ARG A 570 -42.81 4.86 40.75
C ARG A 570 -42.61 5.81 39.57
N ALA A 571 -43.64 5.95 38.75
CA ALA A 571 -43.71 6.89 37.63
C ALA A 571 -44.90 7.84 37.85
N GLY A 572 -44.62 9.07 38.29
CA GLY A 572 -45.66 9.98 38.80
C GLY A 572 -46.38 9.34 40.00
N ASP A 573 -47.70 9.27 39.94
CA ASP A 573 -48.54 8.67 41.01
C ASP A 573 -48.68 7.14 40.90
N ARG A 574 -48.17 6.53 39.82
CA ARG A 574 -48.31 5.08 39.58
C ARG A 574 -47.12 4.33 40.17
N VAL A 575 -47.40 3.34 41.02
CA VAL A 575 -46.43 2.34 41.48
C VAL A 575 -46.74 1.00 40.83
N PHE A 576 -45.75 0.36 40.23
CA PHE A 576 -45.87 -0.95 39.58
C PHE A 576 -44.60 -1.76 39.77
N ALA A 577 -44.70 -3.08 39.79
CA ALA A 577 -43.53 -3.94 39.80
C ALA A 577 -42.95 -4.12 38.39
N VAL A 578 -41.64 -4.36 38.37
CA VAL A 578 -40.89 -4.78 37.20
C VAL A 578 -40.28 -6.14 37.48
N HIS A 579 -40.29 -6.97 36.46
CA HIS A 579 -39.86 -8.35 36.53
C HIS A 579 -38.78 -8.60 35.48
N GLU A 580 -37.86 -9.50 35.77
CA GLU A 580 -36.98 -10.07 34.76
C GLU A 580 -37.66 -11.29 34.15
N LEU A 581 -37.60 -11.43 32.82
CA LEU A 581 -37.92 -12.71 32.16
C LEU A 581 -36.67 -13.60 32.22
N VAL A 582 -36.66 -14.55 33.15
CA VAL A 582 -35.49 -15.41 33.41
C VAL A 582 -35.32 -16.48 32.32
N GLY A 583 -36.43 -17.03 31.83
CA GLY A 583 -36.38 -18.10 30.82
C GLY A 583 -37.73 -18.70 30.47
N LEU A 584 -37.70 -19.76 29.66
CA LEU A 584 -38.83 -20.69 29.54
C LEU A 584 -38.87 -21.57 30.78
N GLU A 585 -40.07 -21.81 31.31
CA GLU A 585 -40.24 -22.66 32.49
C GLU A 585 -39.67 -24.07 32.26
N GLU A 586 -39.87 -24.63 31.07
CA GLU A 586 -39.38 -25.95 30.68
C GLU A 586 -37.85 -26.04 30.50
N ALA A 587 -37.17 -24.90 30.30
CA ALA A 587 -35.73 -24.83 30.07
C ALA A 587 -34.94 -24.24 31.25
N LEU A 588 -35.62 -23.95 32.36
CA LEU A 588 -35.01 -23.33 33.53
C LEU A 588 -34.18 -24.36 34.31
N THR A 589 -32.91 -24.07 34.52
CA THR A 589 -32.00 -24.93 35.30
C THR A 589 -32.22 -24.76 36.82
N ASP A 590 -31.91 -25.78 37.61
CA ASP A 590 -32.05 -25.77 39.07
C ASP A 590 -31.37 -24.57 39.78
N PRO A 591 -30.14 -24.13 39.41
CA PRO A 591 -29.53 -22.94 40.02
C PRO A 591 -30.34 -21.67 39.80
N PHE A 592 -30.92 -21.48 38.61
CA PHE A 592 -31.76 -20.32 38.34
C PHE A 592 -33.10 -20.39 39.06
N ARG A 593 -33.66 -21.59 39.27
CA ARG A 593 -34.86 -21.77 40.12
C ARG A 593 -34.58 -21.39 41.57
N ALA A 594 -33.47 -21.88 42.13
CA ALA A 594 -33.02 -21.54 43.48
C ALA A 594 -32.69 -20.05 43.62
N LEU A 595 -32.12 -19.42 42.59
CA LEU A 595 -31.87 -17.98 42.55
C LEU A 595 -33.18 -17.18 42.65
N VAL A 596 -34.21 -17.56 41.89
CA VAL A 596 -35.52 -16.89 41.90
C VAL A 596 -36.14 -16.97 43.29
N GLU A 597 -36.12 -18.15 43.92
CA GLU A 597 -36.65 -18.36 45.28
C GLU A 597 -35.88 -17.56 46.34
N ALA A 598 -34.54 -17.60 46.31
CA ALA A 598 -33.71 -16.85 47.25
C ALA A 598 -33.89 -15.33 47.09
N TYR A 599 -33.98 -14.85 45.85
CA TYR A 599 -34.20 -13.43 45.56
C TYR A 599 -35.59 -12.97 45.99
N ASP A 600 -36.65 -13.75 45.74
CA ASP A 600 -38.00 -13.37 46.14
C ASP A 600 -38.10 -13.27 47.68
N SER A 601 -37.54 -14.24 48.41
CA SER A 601 -37.44 -14.16 49.88
C SER A 601 -36.74 -12.87 50.34
N ALA A 602 -35.60 -12.53 49.71
CA ALA A 602 -34.87 -11.30 50.01
C ALA A 602 -35.69 -10.03 49.73
N LEU A 603 -36.39 -10.00 48.60
CA LEU A 603 -37.20 -8.87 48.17
C LEU A 603 -38.41 -8.65 49.09
N GLN A 604 -39.08 -9.72 49.54
CA GLN A 604 -40.17 -9.61 50.51
C GLN A 604 -39.70 -9.04 51.85
N ARG A 605 -38.51 -9.43 52.33
CA ARG A 605 -37.90 -8.86 53.55
C ARG A 605 -37.49 -7.41 53.36
N TYR A 606 -36.96 -7.06 52.18
CA TYR A 606 -36.66 -5.69 51.79
C TYR A 606 -37.91 -4.80 51.86
N TYR A 607 -39.06 -5.26 51.35
CA TYR A 607 -40.32 -4.51 51.43
C TYR A 607 -40.89 -4.39 52.85
N ARG A 608 -40.55 -5.31 53.75
CA ARG A 608 -40.89 -5.24 55.18
C ARG A 608 -39.88 -4.45 56.01
N MET A 609 -38.85 -3.87 55.37
CA MET A 609 -37.75 -3.14 56.02
C MET A 609 -36.91 -4.02 56.97
N ASP A 610 -36.93 -5.35 56.79
CA ASP A 610 -36.02 -6.26 57.47
C ASP A 610 -34.67 -6.28 56.74
N TRP A 611 -33.85 -5.25 56.98
CA TRP A 611 -32.59 -5.06 56.27
C TRP A 611 -31.58 -6.16 56.51
N VAL A 612 -31.54 -6.71 57.72
CA VAL A 612 -30.60 -7.78 58.08
C VAL A 612 -31.01 -9.07 57.36
N GLY A 613 -32.28 -9.45 57.46
CA GLY A 613 -32.78 -10.65 56.80
C GLY A 613 -32.77 -10.54 55.28
N ALA A 614 -33.04 -9.36 54.71
CA ALA A 614 -32.95 -9.11 53.27
C ALA A 614 -31.51 -9.22 52.76
N ARG A 615 -30.56 -8.64 53.49
CA ARG A 615 -29.13 -8.71 53.15
C ARG A 615 -28.64 -10.16 53.10
N ASP A 616 -28.96 -10.95 54.14
CA ASP A 616 -28.49 -12.32 54.24
C ASP A 616 -29.08 -13.21 53.12
N ASP A 617 -30.34 -12.98 52.73
CA ASP A 617 -30.97 -13.70 51.61
C ASP A 617 -30.44 -13.24 50.23
N PHE A 618 -30.13 -11.95 50.03
CA PHE A 618 -29.46 -11.50 48.80
C PHE A 618 -28.03 -12.03 48.69
N TYR A 619 -27.29 -12.19 49.80
CA TYR A 619 -26.00 -12.89 49.77
C TYR A 619 -26.16 -14.35 49.36
N ARG A 620 -27.21 -15.04 49.84
CA ARG A 620 -27.52 -16.42 49.39
C ARG A 620 -27.82 -16.47 47.89
N ALA A 621 -28.53 -15.49 47.35
CA ALA A 621 -28.74 -15.37 45.91
C ALA A 621 -27.42 -15.23 45.14
N LEU A 622 -26.46 -14.46 45.67
CA LEU A 622 -25.11 -14.33 45.10
C LEU A 622 -24.22 -15.57 45.30
N GLU A 623 -24.46 -16.39 46.32
CA GLU A 623 -23.78 -17.69 46.45
C GLU A 623 -24.22 -18.65 45.33
N ILE A 624 -25.47 -18.57 44.89
CA ILE A 624 -26.03 -19.38 43.81
C ILE A 624 -25.56 -18.87 42.44
N VAL A 625 -25.73 -17.56 42.18
CA VAL A 625 -25.27 -16.90 40.95
C VAL A 625 -24.42 -15.68 41.32
N PRO A 626 -23.08 -15.83 41.37
CA PRO A 626 -22.18 -14.77 41.82
C PRO A 626 -22.29 -13.45 41.05
N ASP A 627 -22.62 -13.52 39.75
CA ASP A 627 -22.72 -12.37 38.86
C ASP A 627 -24.14 -11.82 38.68
N ASP A 628 -25.08 -12.19 39.56
CA ASP A 628 -26.45 -11.69 39.51
C ASP A 628 -26.52 -10.18 39.74
N GLY A 629 -26.85 -9.44 38.68
CA GLY A 629 -26.94 -7.98 38.68
C GLY A 629 -27.96 -7.43 39.69
N PRO A 630 -29.22 -7.92 39.69
CA PRO A 630 -30.25 -7.48 40.62
C PRO A 630 -29.84 -7.64 42.08
N SER A 631 -29.31 -8.80 42.47
CA SER A 631 -28.90 -9.05 43.87
C SER A 631 -27.81 -8.08 44.34
N ARG A 632 -26.79 -7.84 43.51
CA ARG A 632 -25.69 -6.88 43.82
C ARG A 632 -26.22 -5.46 44.01
N LEU A 633 -27.12 -5.04 43.13
CA LEU A 633 -27.70 -3.70 43.19
C LEU A 633 -28.61 -3.53 44.41
N MET A 634 -29.46 -4.52 44.70
CA MET A 634 -30.36 -4.47 45.86
C MET A 634 -29.59 -4.53 47.18
N LEU A 635 -28.49 -5.29 47.28
CA LEU A 635 -27.59 -5.25 48.45
C LEU A 635 -27.02 -3.85 48.69
N THR A 636 -26.59 -3.19 47.63
CA THR A 636 -26.08 -1.81 47.73
C THR A 636 -27.13 -0.88 48.32
N ARG A 637 -28.40 -1.05 47.91
CA ARG A 637 -29.53 -0.27 48.45
C ARG A 637 -29.87 -0.64 49.89
N VAL A 638 -29.87 -1.92 50.24
CA VAL A 638 -30.08 -2.39 51.62
C VAL A 638 -29.05 -1.77 52.56
N GLU A 639 -27.77 -1.79 52.18
CA GLU A 639 -26.70 -1.19 52.98
C GLU A 639 -26.85 0.34 53.10
N ALA A 640 -27.27 1.02 52.03
CA ALA A 640 -27.60 2.44 52.10
C ALA A 640 -28.73 2.71 53.11
N PHE A 641 -29.82 1.93 53.06
CA PHE A 641 -30.96 2.11 53.98
C PHE A 641 -30.67 1.75 55.44
N ARG A 642 -29.63 0.93 55.69
CA ARG A 642 -29.11 0.70 57.05
C ARG A 642 -28.43 1.94 57.62
N THR A 643 -27.82 2.76 56.77
CA THR A 643 -27.14 4.00 57.19
C THR A 643 -28.04 5.23 57.16
N GLN A 644 -29.04 5.24 56.30
CA GLN A 644 -29.99 6.33 56.14
C GLN A 644 -31.40 5.76 55.97
N ALA A 645 -32.29 6.00 56.94
CA ALA A 645 -33.66 5.48 56.86
C ALA A 645 -34.37 5.92 55.56
N PRO A 646 -35.26 5.07 55.00
CA PRO A 646 -36.02 5.44 53.81
C PRO A 646 -36.93 6.66 54.10
N PRO A 647 -37.29 7.44 53.06
CA PRO A 647 -38.17 8.59 53.20
C PRO A 647 -39.53 8.25 53.86
N GLU A 648 -40.13 9.22 54.54
CA GLU A 648 -41.47 9.07 55.10
C GLU A 648 -42.49 8.74 53.98
N GLY A 649 -43.32 7.70 54.18
CA GLY A 649 -44.25 7.21 53.17
C GLY A 649 -43.62 6.34 52.06
N TRP A 650 -42.41 5.84 52.26
CA TRP A 650 -41.76 4.93 51.30
C TRP A 650 -42.50 3.59 51.19
N ALA A 651 -43.08 3.33 50.01
CA ALA A 651 -43.89 2.16 49.72
C ALA A 651 -43.08 1.02 49.05
N GLY A 652 -41.78 0.91 49.36
CA GLY A 652 -40.90 -0.07 48.72
C GLY A 652 -40.56 0.24 47.25
N ALA A 653 -40.98 1.41 46.73
CA ALA A 653 -40.85 1.75 45.33
C ALA A 653 -39.76 2.81 45.09
N ARG A 654 -39.02 2.65 44.00
CA ARG A 654 -38.05 3.62 43.51
C ARG A 654 -38.67 4.59 42.51
N THR A 655 -38.53 5.88 42.76
CA THR A 655 -38.94 6.91 41.80
C THR A 655 -38.03 6.92 40.59
N ILE A 656 -38.62 6.85 39.40
CA ILE A 656 -37.91 7.08 38.13
C ILE A 656 -37.65 8.59 38.05
N VAL A 657 -36.38 9.01 38.14
CA VAL A 657 -36.00 10.42 38.02
C VAL A 657 -35.87 10.75 36.54
N ASP A 658 -36.45 11.88 36.09
CA ASP A 658 -36.25 12.36 34.73
C ASP A 658 -34.76 12.73 34.55
N GLY A 659 -34.11 12.09 33.57
CA GLY A 659 -32.70 12.28 33.23
C GLY A 659 -32.50 13.32 32.14
#